data_AF-A0A0A6P679-F1
#
_entry.id   AF-A0A0A6P679-F1
#
_cell.length_a   1.000
_cell.length_b   1.000
_cell.length_c   1.000
_cell.angle_alpha   90.00
_cell.angle_beta   90.00
_cell.angle_gamma   90.00
#
_symmetry.space_group_name_H-M   'P 1'
#
loop_
_entity.id
_entity.type
_entity.pdbx_description
1 polymer ?
#
loop_
_entity_poly.entity_id
_entity_poly.type
_entity_poly.pdbx_seq_one_letter_code
_entity_poly.pdbx_strand_id
1 'polypeptide(L)'
;MQIKISELSLVVLIGASGSGKSSFAKKHFKPTEILSSDYCRALISDNENDQSVTKEAFDVLHFIAAKRLAAGKLTVIDATNVQSEARKPLLALAREYHVLPAAIVFNLPESLCHERNKQRASRNFGPHVIRQQRGNLRRSLRYIKREGFRHITIFESVEKVDAAKIERARLWNNLKHERGPFDIIGDVHGCFDELIELLDKLGYQRGGNHPEERKAVFLGDLVDRGPKTPEVLRLVMDMVAAGTAICVPGNHDIKLMRKLKGKNVKLTHGLAESVQQLEKNSPAFHQQILEFIDSLVSHYQLDGGKLVVAHAGMSENLQGRASGKVREFALYGETTGETDEFGLPVRYDWAGDYRGRAMVVYGHTPVLKAEWLNNTICIDTGCVFGGQLTALRYPEKELVSVPAKYTYYKSVKPFIPEEALAPTLSAVHDEILDAKDVIGKHIITTRLLNNVTIQENNAAAALEVMSRFAVNPKWLIYLPPTMSPSETSQLPEHPAQAFAYYRRSGIDKVICEEKHSGSRVVVIVCRDEGVVQKRFGIENEGIGMCYTRTGRRFFTDAALESAFLSRMNAALEKSHFWKDLKTDWVCLDCEFLPVNNINDLKVAPFHILATEGQVHTDKLHLWHLKRVAQICQSDASIMIATPYKTIDVTDPDNENEGIVWWQKLTNKGGEGMVIKPFQFMKKGRRGWVQPALKCRGREYTAPENIEGLRARGLSTKRSLALREFALGIEGLERFVRKEALRWVHECVFGVLALESEPVDPRL
;
A
#
# COMPACT_ATOMS: atom_id res chain seq x y z
N MET A 1 12.53 -31.53 -27.01
CA MET A 1 13.38 -30.35 -26.74
C MET A 1 12.70 -29.47 -25.70
N GLN A 2 13.37 -29.09 -24.61
CA GLN A 2 12.79 -28.26 -23.55
C GLN A 2 13.22 -26.80 -23.74
N ILE A 3 12.27 -25.87 -23.77
CA ILE A 3 12.50 -24.44 -23.95
C ILE A 3 12.08 -23.75 -22.66
N LYS A 4 13.06 -23.21 -21.93
CA LYS A 4 12.82 -22.44 -20.71
C LYS A 4 12.45 -21.00 -21.05
N ILE A 5 11.31 -20.55 -20.55
CA ILE A 5 10.81 -19.17 -20.72
C ILE A 5 10.48 -18.62 -19.34
N SER A 6 10.96 -17.42 -19.03
CA SER A 6 10.63 -16.75 -17.77
C SER A 6 9.12 -16.51 -17.67
N GLU A 7 8.54 -16.75 -16.49
CA GLU A 7 7.12 -16.51 -16.21
C GLU A 7 6.70 -15.04 -16.46
N LEU A 8 7.67 -14.12 -16.40
CA LEU A 8 7.55 -12.74 -16.84
C LEU A 8 8.53 -12.47 -17.99
N SER A 9 8.00 -12.51 -19.22
CA SER A 9 8.77 -12.24 -20.43
C SER A 9 7.89 -11.74 -21.58
N LEU A 10 8.54 -11.22 -22.62
CA LEU A 10 7.94 -10.97 -23.93
C LEU A 10 8.44 -12.02 -24.91
N VAL A 11 7.58 -12.91 -25.37
CA VAL A 11 7.91 -13.94 -26.36
C VAL A 11 7.49 -13.48 -27.74
N VAL A 12 8.42 -13.46 -28.69
CA VAL A 12 8.17 -13.07 -30.08
C VAL A 12 8.28 -14.30 -30.96
N LEU A 13 7.16 -14.71 -31.57
CA LEU A 13 7.16 -15.78 -32.57
C LEU A 13 7.60 -15.21 -33.91
N ILE A 14 8.53 -15.88 -34.59
CA ILE A 14 9.16 -15.37 -35.81
C ILE A 14 9.11 -16.46 -36.89
N GLY A 15 8.55 -16.17 -38.06
CA GLY A 15 8.43 -17.16 -39.13
C GLY A 15 7.46 -16.76 -40.22
N ALA A 16 7.62 -17.36 -41.40
CA ALA A 16 6.73 -17.12 -42.54
C ALA A 16 5.29 -17.62 -42.26
N SER A 17 4.34 -17.15 -43.05
CA SER A 17 2.98 -17.71 -43.06
C SER A 17 3.04 -19.20 -43.42
N GLY A 18 2.22 -20.03 -42.77
CA GLY A 18 2.29 -21.49 -42.93
C GLY A 18 3.37 -22.21 -42.09
N SER A 19 4.27 -21.48 -41.41
CA SER A 19 5.36 -22.11 -40.63
C SER A 19 4.94 -22.75 -39.29
N GLY A 20 3.66 -22.71 -38.92
CA GLY A 20 3.14 -23.34 -37.69
C GLY A 20 3.15 -22.49 -36.41
N LYS A 21 3.51 -21.18 -36.47
CA LYS A 21 3.57 -20.28 -35.29
C LYS A 21 2.30 -20.30 -34.45
N SER A 22 1.14 -19.99 -35.04
CA SER A 22 -0.12 -19.89 -34.32
C SER A 22 -0.56 -21.21 -33.71
N SER A 23 -0.31 -22.34 -34.40
CA SER A 23 -0.57 -23.68 -33.87
C SER A 23 0.32 -23.98 -32.67
N PHE A 24 1.60 -23.63 -32.75
CA PHE A 24 2.54 -23.75 -31.63
C PHE A 24 2.12 -22.88 -30.44
N ALA A 25 1.72 -21.63 -30.71
CA ALA A 25 1.25 -20.70 -29.69
C ALA A 25 0.06 -21.29 -28.92
N LYS A 26 -0.98 -21.72 -29.65
CA LYS A 26 -2.19 -22.34 -29.09
C LYS A 26 -1.92 -23.63 -28.31
N LYS A 27 -0.93 -24.41 -28.73
CA LYS A 27 -0.53 -25.65 -28.03
C LYS A 27 0.18 -25.39 -26.70
N HIS A 28 0.97 -24.32 -26.60
CA HIS A 28 1.91 -24.13 -25.49
C HIS A 28 1.64 -22.94 -24.57
N PHE A 29 0.75 -22.02 -24.95
CA PHE A 29 0.45 -20.81 -24.20
C PHE A 29 -1.06 -20.69 -24.00
N LYS A 30 -1.46 -20.00 -22.93
CA LYS A 30 -2.89 -19.75 -22.67
C LYS A 30 -3.43 -18.82 -23.76
N PRO A 31 -4.72 -18.94 -24.16
CA PRO A 31 -5.32 -18.03 -25.14
C PRO A 31 -5.12 -16.56 -24.77
N THR A 32 -5.25 -16.22 -23.49
CA THR A 32 -5.04 -14.87 -22.96
C THR A 32 -3.59 -14.38 -23.01
N GLU A 33 -2.60 -15.26 -23.20
CA GLU A 33 -1.19 -14.88 -23.31
C GLU A 33 -0.81 -14.48 -24.74
N ILE A 34 -1.60 -14.86 -25.73
CA ILE A 34 -1.28 -14.74 -27.15
C ILE A 34 -1.94 -13.48 -27.72
N LEU A 35 -1.12 -12.56 -28.24
CA LEU A 35 -1.56 -11.39 -28.99
C LEU A 35 -1.25 -11.61 -30.47
N SER A 36 -2.30 -11.86 -31.25
CA SER A 36 -2.19 -12.05 -32.68
C SER A 36 -2.48 -10.76 -33.43
N SER A 37 -1.59 -10.40 -34.36
CA SER A 37 -1.86 -9.28 -35.28
C SER A 37 -3.10 -9.52 -36.14
N ASP A 38 -3.44 -10.77 -36.44
CA ASP A 38 -4.63 -11.11 -37.23
C ASP A 38 -5.90 -10.88 -36.42
N TYR A 39 -5.90 -11.30 -35.15
CA TYR A 39 -7.01 -11.01 -34.24
C TYR A 39 -7.20 -9.50 -34.04
N CYS A 40 -6.10 -8.74 -33.92
CA CYS A 40 -6.19 -7.28 -33.81
C CYS A 40 -6.74 -6.61 -35.08
N ARG A 41 -6.48 -7.17 -36.28
CA ARG A 41 -7.13 -6.71 -37.52
C ARG A 41 -8.64 -6.95 -37.47
N ALA A 42 -9.07 -8.16 -37.07
CA ALA A 42 -10.49 -8.46 -36.94
C ALA A 42 -11.21 -7.54 -35.95
N LEU A 43 -10.56 -7.14 -34.85
CA LEU A 43 -11.15 -6.17 -33.91
C LEU A 43 -11.40 -4.78 -34.53
N ILE A 44 -10.72 -4.45 -35.64
CA ILE A 44 -10.77 -3.12 -36.25
C ILE A 44 -11.63 -3.13 -37.52
N SER A 45 -11.56 -4.18 -38.34
CA SER A 45 -12.18 -4.24 -39.67
C SER A 45 -13.16 -5.40 -39.85
N ASP A 46 -13.49 -6.13 -38.77
CA ASP A 46 -14.27 -7.38 -38.81
C ASP A 46 -13.66 -8.48 -39.70
N ASN A 47 -12.40 -8.31 -40.14
CA ASN A 47 -11.71 -9.21 -41.06
C ASN A 47 -10.22 -9.37 -40.71
N GLU A 48 -9.82 -10.56 -40.26
CA GLU A 48 -8.44 -10.91 -39.93
C GLU A 48 -7.44 -10.73 -41.09
N ASN A 49 -7.94 -10.69 -42.33
CA ASN A 49 -7.13 -10.61 -43.54
C ASN A 49 -6.96 -9.20 -44.10
N ASP A 50 -7.68 -8.20 -43.58
CA ASP A 50 -7.62 -6.85 -44.11
C ASP A 50 -6.24 -6.22 -43.86
N GLN A 51 -5.45 -6.10 -44.93
CA GLN A 51 -4.10 -5.55 -44.85
C GLN A 51 -4.09 -4.02 -44.76
N SER A 52 -5.19 -3.33 -45.08
CA SER A 52 -5.28 -1.87 -45.08
C SER A 52 -5.15 -1.29 -43.66
N VAL A 53 -5.64 -2.01 -42.64
CA VAL A 53 -5.61 -1.61 -41.22
C VAL A 53 -4.41 -2.19 -40.45
N THR A 54 -3.34 -2.57 -41.15
CA THR A 54 -2.19 -3.22 -40.50
C THR A 54 -1.54 -2.33 -39.45
N LYS A 55 -1.44 -1.01 -39.70
CA LYS A 55 -0.82 -0.07 -38.76
C LYS A 55 -1.64 -0.02 -37.46
N GLU A 56 -2.94 0.21 -37.58
CA GLU A 56 -3.89 0.31 -36.48
C GLU A 56 -3.94 -1.01 -35.69
N ALA A 57 -3.88 -2.16 -36.37
CA ALA A 57 -3.82 -3.47 -35.72
C ALA A 57 -2.56 -3.66 -34.87
N PHE A 58 -1.40 -3.16 -35.33
CA PHE A 58 -0.18 -3.18 -34.54
C PHE A 58 -0.22 -2.16 -33.38
N ASP A 59 -0.89 -1.01 -33.54
CA ASP A 59 -1.09 -0.05 -32.45
C ASP A 59 -1.90 -0.68 -31.30
N VAL A 60 -3.00 -1.37 -31.62
CA VAL A 60 -3.79 -2.14 -30.64
C VAL A 60 -2.95 -3.25 -29.99
N LEU A 61 -2.21 -4.02 -30.79
CA LEU A 61 -1.34 -5.09 -30.30
C LEU A 61 -0.30 -4.57 -29.31
N HIS A 62 0.40 -3.48 -29.65
CA HIS A 62 1.41 -2.86 -28.80
C HIS A 62 0.80 -2.30 -27.51
N PHE A 63 -0.39 -1.67 -27.60
CA PHE A 63 -1.10 -1.17 -26.44
C PHE A 63 -1.45 -2.29 -25.45
N ILE A 64 -2.04 -3.39 -25.94
CA ILE A 64 -2.38 -4.54 -25.09
C ILE A 64 -1.10 -5.16 -24.52
N ALA A 65 -0.05 -5.32 -25.33
CA ALA A 65 1.23 -5.84 -24.86
C ALA A 65 1.82 -5.00 -23.73
N ALA A 66 1.83 -3.67 -23.87
CA ALA A 66 2.30 -2.74 -22.83
C ALA A 66 1.53 -2.91 -21.52
N LYS A 67 0.18 -2.93 -21.57
CA LYS A 67 -0.64 -3.10 -20.35
C LYS A 67 -0.43 -4.46 -19.67
N ARG A 68 -0.25 -5.53 -20.46
CA ARG A 68 0.04 -6.86 -19.92
C ARG A 68 1.40 -6.95 -19.26
N LEU A 69 2.43 -6.39 -19.91
CA LEU A 69 3.78 -6.35 -19.36
C LEU A 69 3.84 -5.48 -18.10
N ALA A 70 3.16 -4.33 -18.07
CA ALA A 70 3.00 -3.52 -16.88
C ALA A 70 2.40 -4.32 -15.72
N ALA A 71 1.37 -5.14 -15.99
CA ALA A 71 0.73 -6.02 -15.01
C ALA A 71 1.53 -7.29 -14.65
N GLY A 72 2.79 -7.41 -15.12
CA GLY A 72 3.66 -8.53 -14.81
C GLY A 72 3.20 -9.86 -15.45
N LYS A 73 2.56 -9.79 -16.63
CA LYS A 73 2.05 -10.97 -17.33
C LYS A 73 2.93 -11.35 -18.52
N LEU A 74 3.21 -12.65 -18.65
CA LEU A 74 3.76 -13.23 -19.88
C LEU A 74 2.91 -12.82 -21.09
N THR A 75 3.59 -12.36 -22.14
CA THR A 75 2.95 -11.90 -23.36
C THR A 75 3.65 -12.51 -24.57
N VAL A 76 2.88 -13.16 -25.44
CA VAL A 76 3.36 -13.84 -26.65
C VAL A 76 2.82 -13.12 -27.87
N ILE A 77 3.72 -12.63 -28.73
CA ILE A 77 3.36 -11.95 -29.98
C ILE A 77 3.33 -12.96 -31.11
N ASP A 78 2.13 -13.24 -31.63
CA ASP A 78 1.91 -14.06 -32.82
C ASP A 78 1.72 -13.15 -34.06
N ALA A 79 2.83 -12.91 -34.75
CA ALA A 79 2.88 -12.25 -36.03
C ALA A 79 4.03 -12.84 -36.85
N THR A 80 4.19 -12.44 -38.12
CA THR A 80 5.29 -12.96 -38.96
C THR A 80 6.66 -12.58 -38.40
N ASN A 81 6.83 -11.32 -37.97
CA ASN A 81 8.03 -10.79 -37.30
C ASN A 81 9.35 -11.11 -38.03
N VAL A 82 9.33 -11.30 -39.36
CA VAL A 82 10.50 -11.75 -40.15
C VAL A 82 11.50 -10.63 -40.45
N GLN A 83 11.14 -9.37 -40.23
CA GLN A 83 11.99 -8.19 -40.42
C GLN A 83 12.45 -7.63 -39.07
N SER A 84 13.63 -7.03 -39.03
CA SER A 84 14.18 -6.42 -37.79
C SER A 84 13.35 -5.22 -37.36
N GLU A 85 12.91 -4.39 -38.31
CA GLU A 85 12.08 -3.20 -38.11
C GLU A 85 10.78 -3.52 -37.36
N ALA A 86 10.12 -4.63 -37.72
CA ALA A 86 8.90 -5.08 -37.05
C ALA A 86 9.14 -5.52 -35.59
N ARG A 87 10.36 -5.95 -35.25
CA ARG A 87 10.72 -6.40 -33.90
C ARG A 87 11.23 -5.27 -33.00
N LYS A 88 11.72 -4.17 -33.58
CA LYS A 88 12.26 -3.02 -32.82
C LYS A 88 11.27 -2.46 -31.79
N PRO A 89 9.98 -2.21 -32.10
CA PRO A 89 9.00 -1.74 -31.12
C PRO A 89 8.76 -2.74 -29.99
N LEU A 90 8.71 -4.05 -30.29
CA LEU A 90 8.55 -5.11 -29.29
C LEU A 90 9.74 -5.17 -28.33
N LEU A 91 10.96 -5.03 -28.85
CA LEU A 91 12.17 -4.95 -28.02
C LEU A 91 12.27 -3.64 -27.23
N ALA A 92 11.67 -2.55 -27.72
CA ALA A 92 11.53 -1.31 -26.95
C ALA A 92 10.57 -1.52 -25.77
N LEU A 93 9.40 -2.14 -25.99
CA LEU A 93 8.47 -2.51 -24.91
C LEU A 93 9.13 -3.42 -23.87
N ALA A 94 9.89 -4.44 -24.30
CA ALA A 94 10.60 -5.30 -23.35
C ALA A 94 11.59 -4.51 -22.47
N ARG A 95 12.26 -3.50 -23.04
CA ARG A 95 13.19 -2.62 -22.31
C ARG A 95 12.46 -1.66 -21.37
N GLU A 96 11.36 -1.04 -21.82
CA GLU A 96 10.51 -0.14 -21.05
C GLU A 96 9.95 -0.82 -19.80
N TYR A 97 9.42 -2.04 -19.93
CA TYR A 97 8.85 -2.80 -18.82
C TYR A 97 9.84 -3.73 -18.11
N HIS A 98 11.12 -3.63 -18.45
CA HIS A 98 12.23 -4.39 -17.86
C HIS A 98 11.98 -5.91 -17.79
N VAL A 99 11.47 -6.48 -18.87
CA VAL A 99 11.24 -7.92 -19.01
C VAL A 99 12.23 -8.55 -19.98
N LEU A 100 12.48 -9.85 -19.84
CA LEU A 100 13.40 -10.56 -20.74
C LEU A 100 12.70 -10.88 -22.07
N PRO A 101 13.19 -10.40 -23.22
CA PRO A 101 12.64 -10.77 -24.51
C PRO A 101 13.18 -12.15 -24.97
N ALA A 102 12.29 -12.99 -25.48
CA ALA A 102 12.62 -14.30 -26.04
C ALA A 102 12.11 -14.43 -27.48
N ALA A 103 12.94 -14.98 -28.38
CA ALA A 103 12.58 -15.25 -29.77
C ALA A 103 12.39 -16.76 -29.99
N ILE A 104 11.26 -17.15 -30.59
CA ILE A 104 11.03 -18.51 -31.07
C ILE A 104 10.87 -18.45 -32.58
N VAL A 105 11.89 -18.95 -33.28
CA VAL A 105 12.03 -18.85 -34.73
C VAL A 105 11.62 -20.17 -35.39
N PHE A 106 10.74 -20.08 -36.38
CA PHE A 106 10.30 -21.18 -37.23
C PHE A 106 10.98 -21.06 -38.60
N ASN A 107 12.19 -21.59 -38.70
CA ASN A 107 13.02 -21.60 -39.91
C ASN A 107 12.74 -22.85 -40.77
N LEU A 108 11.47 -23.09 -41.10
CA LEU A 108 11.03 -24.29 -41.82
C LEU A 108 11.14 -24.16 -43.36
N PRO A 109 11.14 -25.28 -44.10
CA PRO A 109 11.19 -25.28 -45.57
C PRO A 109 10.05 -24.48 -46.22
N GLU A 110 10.36 -23.84 -47.35
CA GLU A 110 9.38 -23.05 -48.11
C GLU A 110 8.24 -23.93 -48.66
N SER A 111 8.55 -25.12 -49.15
CA SER A 111 7.56 -26.10 -49.66
C SER A 111 6.48 -26.42 -48.64
N LEU A 112 6.88 -26.68 -47.39
CA LEU A 112 5.97 -26.95 -46.28
C LEU A 112 5.08 -25.74 -45.96
N CYS A 113 5.64 -24.53 -45.99
CA CYS A 113 4.87 -23.31 -45.75
C CYS A 113 3.79 -23.12 -46.82
N HIS A 114 4.11 -23.38 -48.10
CA HIS A 114 3.15 -23.34 -49.20
C HIS A 114 2.05 -24.38 -49.04
N GLU A 115 2.41 -25.63 -48.75
CA GLU A 115 1.46 -26.73 -48.55
C GLU A 115 0.44 -26.39 -47.45
N ARG A 116 0.93 -25.99 -46.28
CA ARG A 116 0.09 -25.61 -45.14
C ARG A 116 -0.74 -24.34 -45.38
N ASN A 117 -0.28 -23.45 -46.26
CA ASN A 117 -1.04 -22.25 -46.61
C ASN A 117 -2.18 -22.55 -47.58
N LYS A 118 -1.97 -23.46 -48.54
CA LYS A 118 -3.04 -23.91 -49.47
C LYS A 118 -4.21 -24.59 -48.75
N GLN A 119 -3.93 -25.27 -47.64
CA GLN A 119 -4.93 -25.97 -46.84
C GLN A 119 -5.76 -25.05 -45.90
N ARG A 120 -5.47 -23.73 -45.86
CA ARG A 120 -6.21 -22.78 -45.01
C ARG A 120 -7.46 -22.28 -45.72
N ALA A 121 -8.63 -22.57 -45.16
CA ALA A 121 -9.92 -22.13 -45.69
C ALA A 121 -10.10 -20.59 -45.70
N SER A 122 -9.51 -19.88 -44.75
CA SER A 122 -9.72 -18.44 -44.56
C SER A 122 -8.61 -17.54 -45.11
N ARG A 123 -7.49 -18.08 -45.63
CA ARG A 123 -6.31 -17.27 -45.98
C ARG A 123 -5.34 -17.97 -46.94
N ASN A 124 -5.31 -17.56 -48.20
CA ASN A 124 -4.37 -18.08 -49.20
C ASN A 124 -3.45 -16.96 -49.73
N PHE A 125 -2.29 -16.80 -49.11
CA PHE A 125 -1.25 -15.93 -49.66
C PHE A 125 -0.64 -16.51 -50.94
N GLY A 126 -0.39 -15.65 -51.94
CA GLY A 126 0.32 -16.05 -53.15
C GLY A 126 1.73 -16.58 -52.85
N PRO A 127 2.27 -17.54 -53.64
CA PRO A 127 3.59 -18.12 -53.40
C PRO A 127 4.73 -17.10 -53.29
N HIS A 128 4.61 -15.96 -53.96
CA HIS A 128 5.60 -14.88 -53.87
C HIS A 128 5.72 -14.26 -52.47
N VAL A 129 4.61 -14.16 -51.71
CA VAL A 129 4.59 -13.57 -50.35
C VAL A 129 5.35 -14.45 -49.36
N ILE A 130 5.10 -15.77 -49.39
CA ILE A 130 5.78 -16.74 -48.51
C ILE A 130 7.27 -16.77 -48.82
N ARG A 131 7.63 -16.75 -50.11
CA ARG A 131 9.04 -16.66 -50.56
C ARG A 131 9.71 -15.38 -50.05
N GLN A 132 9.04 -14.24 -50.16
CA GLN A 132 9.55 -12.96 -49.65
C GLN A 132 9.74 -12.99 -48.13
N GLN A 133 8.75 -13.50 -47.37
CA GLN A 133 8.84 -13.64 -45.92
C GLN A 133 10.00 -14.57 -45.52
N ARG A 134 10.20 -15.67 -46.24
CA ARG A 134 11.34 -16.59 -46.08
C ARG A 134 12.69 -15.91 -46.35
N GLY A 135 12.77 -15.12 -47.42
CA GLY A 135 13.96 -14.32 -47.75
C GLY A 135 14.26 -13.28 -46.67
N ASN A 136 13.25 -12.58 -46.18
CA ASN A 136 13.36 -11.62 -45.07
C ASN A 136 13.85 -12.30 -43.79
N LEU A 137 13.29 -13.47 -43.46
CA LEU A 137 13.71 -14.27 -42.31
C LEU A 137 15.18 -14.68 -42.42
N ARG A 138 15.62 -15.24 -43.55
CA ARG A 138 17.03 -15.65 -43.74
C ARG A 138 18.00 -14.47 -43.58
N ARG A 139 17.64 -13.31 -44.11
CA ARG A 139 18.46 -12.09 -43.98
C ARG A 139 18.52 -11.61 -42.53
N SER A 140 17.38 -11.52 -41.85
CA SER A 140 17.33 -10.97 -40.49
C SER A 140 17.89 -11.92 -39.43
N LEU A 141 17.85 -13.24 -39.64
CA LEU A 141 18.41 -14.22 -38.70
C LEU A 141 19.93 -14.10 -38.51
N ARG A 142 20.66 -13.54 -39.49
CA ARG A 142 22.11 -13.28 -39.35
C ARG A 142 22.43 -12.31 -38.22
N TYR A 143 21.48 -11.43 -37.87
CA TYR A 143 21.68 -10.35 -36.92
C TYR A 143 20.82 -10.47 -35.66
N ILE A 144 19.93 -11.47 -35.56
CA ILE A 144 18.98 -11.62 -34.45
C ILE A 144 19.63 -11.64 -33.07
N LYS A 145 20.86 -12.21 -32.96
CA LYS A 145 21.65 -12.21 -31.71
C LYS A 145 22.06 -10.81 -31.24
N ARG A 146 22.12 -9.83 -32.15
CA ARG A 146 22.50 -8.44 -31.86
C ARG A 146 21.30 -7.55 -31.57
N GLU A 147 20.07 -8.04 -31.72
CA GLU A 147 18.85 -7.25 -31.52
C GLU A 147 18.47 -7.07 -30.05
N GLY A 148 19.04 -7.88 -29.14
CA GLY A 148 18.76 -7.80 -27.70
C GLY A 148 17.82 -8.87 -27.16
N PHE A 149 17.51 -9.92 -27.94
CA PHE A 149 16.84 -11.11 -27.40
C PHE A 149 17.73 -11.85 -26.40
N ARG A 150 17.19 -12.14 -25.21
CA ARG A 150 17.93 -12.88 -24.17
C ARG A 150 17.96 -14.38 -24.44
N HIS A 151 16.87 -14.91 -24.98
CA HIS A 151 16.75 -16.32 -25.35
C HIS A 151 16.30 -16.42 -26.81
N ILE A 152 17.00 -17.24 -27.60
CA ILE A 152 16.70 -17.44 -29.02
C ILE A 152 16.63 -18.94 -29.26
N THR A 153 15.46 -19.43 -29.64
CA THR A 153 15.25 -20.82 -30.07
C THR A 153 14.96 -20.84 -31.56
N ILE A 154 15.66 -21.69 -32.31
CA ILE A 154 15.47 -21.82 -33.76
C ILE A 154 15.06 -23.27 -34.08
N PHE A 155 13.88 -23.41 -34.67
CA PHE A 155 13.38 -24.67 -35.22
C PHE A 155 13.69 -24.75 -36.71
N GLU A 156 14.32 -25.85 -37.10
CA GLU A 156 14.70 -26.11 -38.50
C GLU A 156 13.96 -27.31 -39.11
N SER A 157 13.20 -28.06 -38.30
CA SER A 157 12.40 -29.20 -38.74
C SER A 157 11.09 -29.29 -37.95
N VAL A 158 10.11 -30.00 -38.50
CA VAL A 158 8.78 -30.15 -37.87
C VAL A 158 8.85 -31.02 -36.62
N GLU A 159 9.69 -32.05 -36.64
CA GLU A 159 9.90 -32.96 -35.52
C GLU A 159 10.40 -32.21 -34.28
N LYS A 160 11.29 -31.23 -34.48
CA LYS A 160 11.77 -30.36 -33.38
C LYS A 160 10.67 -29.44 -32.84
N VAL A 161 9.77 -28.94 -33.70
CA VAL A 161 8.61 -28.15 -33.28
C VAL A 161 7.65 -29.00 -32.47
N ASP A 162 7.35 -30.22 -32.93
CA ASP A 162 6.37 -31.11 -32.29
C ASP A 162 6.88 -31.68 -30.96
N ALA A 163 8.18 -31.98 -30.88
CA ALA A 163 8.85 -32.44 -29.67
C ALA A 163 9.18 -31.30 -28.68
N ALA A 164 8.87 -30.05 -29.01
CA ALA A 164 9.12 -28.92 -28.13
C ALA A 164 8.18 -28.94 -26.91
N LYS A 165 8.71 -28.62 -25.74
CA LYS A 165 7.95 -28.38 -24.51
C LYS A 165 8.38 -27.04 -23.93
N ILE A 166 7.42 -26.21 -23.53
CA ILE A 166 7.69 -24.96 -22.84
C ILE A 166 7.69 -25.21 -21.33
N GLU A 167 8.79 -24.85 -20.67
CA GLU A 167 8.90 -24.85 -19.22
C GLU A 167 8.89 -23.40 -18.73
N ARG A 168 8.00 -23.10 -17.77
CA ARG A 168 7.94 -21.79 -17.12
C ARG A 168 8.99 -21.74 -16.02
N ALA A 169 9.99 -20.89 -16.18
CA ALA A 169 11.02 -20.65 -15.17
C ALA A 169 10.70 -19.39 -14.36
N ARG A 170 10.90 -19.46 -13.04
CA ARG A 170 10.86 -18.26 -12.19
C ARG A 170 12.07 -17.38 -12.51
N LEU A 171 11.89 -16.07 -12.44
CA LEU A 171 13.05 -15.18 -12.38
C LEU A 171 13.78 -15.39 -11.04
N TRP A 172 15.10 -15.25 -11.02
CA TRP A 172 15.90 -15.51 -9.81
C TRP A 172 15.56 -14.58 -8.64
N ASN A 173 15.04 -13.39 -8.91
CA ASN A 173 14.52 -12.45 -7.90
C ASN A 173 13.11 -12.81 -7.40
N ASN A 174 12.44 -13.81 -7.96
CA ASN A 174 11.14 -14.27 -7.49
C ASN A 174 11.29 -15.42 -6.49
N LEU A 175 11.35 -15.05 -5.21
CA LEU A 175 11.32 -15.97 -4.07
C LEU A 175 10.00 -15.88 -3.30
N LYS A 176 8.87 -15.56 -3.96
CA LYS A 176 7.56 -15.38 -3.31
C LYS A 176 7.04 -16.60 -2.55
N HIS A 177 7.64 -17.76 -2.75
CA HIS A 177 7.33 -18.99 -2.04
C HIS A 177 8.03 -19.09 -0.68
N GLU A 178 9.12 -18.36 -0.47
CA GLU A 178 9.79 -18.18 0.81
C GLU A 178 8.95 -17.20 1.65
N ARG A 179 8.29 -17.70 2.70
CA ARG A 179 7.36 -16.90 3.53
C ARG A 179 7.97 -16.37 4.82
N GLY A 180 9.19 -16.78 5.15
CA GLY A 180 9.84 -16.49 6.40
C GLY A 180 9.43 -17.47 7.51
N PRO A 181 9.63 -17.11 8.79
CA PRO A 181 10.07 -15.79 9.27
C PRO A 181 11.48 -15.37 8.81
N PHE A 182 11.72 -14.07 8.69
CA PHE A 182 13.01 -13.51 8.25
C PHE A 182 13.60 -12.54 9.26
N ASP A 183 14.93 -12.50 9.36
CA ASP A 183 15.67 -11.43 10.03
C ASP A 183 16.54 -10.71 9.00
N ILE A 184 16.14 -9.51 8.64
CA ILE A 184 16.78 -8.72 7.57
C ILE A 184 17.83 -7.84 8.21
N ILE A 185 19.10 -7.99 7.82
CA ILE A 185 20.27 -7.36 8.44
C ILE A 185 20.81 -6.29 7.49
N GLY A 186 21.03 -5.09 8.04
CA GLY A 186 21.59 -3.94 7.31
C GLY A 186 23.06 -4.10 6.91
N ASP A 187 23.65 -3.01 6.42
CA ASP A 187 24.99 -3.00 5.84
C ASP A 187 26.05 -3.28 6.92
N VAL A 188 26.86 -4.33 6.72
CA VAL A 188 27.77 -4.87 7.75
C VAL A 188 29.15 -4.19 7.70
N HIS A 189 29.66 -3.90 6.50
CA HIS A 189 30.94 -3.23 6.27
C HIS A 189 32.11 -3.80 7.11
N GLY A 190 32.27 -5.13 7.16
CA GLY A 190 33.35 -5.76 7.91
C GLY A 190 33.27 -5.68 9.45
N CYS A 191 32.18 -5.17 10.02
CA CYS A 191 31.89 -5.14 11.46
C CYS A 191 31.47 -6.52 11.99
N PHE A 192 32.39 -7.49 11.95
CA PHE A 192 32.13 -8.88 12.30
C PHE A 192 31.70 -9.09 13.76
N ASP A 193 32.31 -8.36 14.69
CA ASP A 193 32.04 -8.57 16.12
C ASP A 193 30.63 -8.11 16.49
N GLU A 194 30.15 -7.03 15.88
CA GLU A 194 28.77 -6.57 15.96
C GLU A 194 27.81 -7.54 15.26
N LEU A 195 28.19 -8.09 14.10
CA LEU A 195 27.36 -9.07 13.41
C LEU A 195 27.12 -10.32 14.26
N ILE A 196 28.16 -10.85 14.90
CA ILE A 196 28.01 -12.01 15.80
C ILE A 196 27.12 -11.67 17.00
N GLU A 197 27.34 -10.51 17.63
CA GLU A 197 26.52 -10.05 18.76
C GLU A 197 25.04 -9.86 18.36
N LEU A 198 24.78 -9.33 17.17
CA LEU A 198 23.43 -9.18 16.62
C LEU A 198 22.78 -10.54 16.34
N LEU A 199 23.51 -11.47 15.72
CA LEU A 199 23.03 -12.83 15.46
C LEU A 199 22.71 -13.57 16.76
N ASP A 200 23.56 -13.45 17.78
CA ASP A 200 23.32 -14.03 19.11
C ASP A 200 22.04 -13.42 19.74
N LYS A 201 21.88 -12.10 19.68
CA LYS A 201 20.68 -11.39 20.18
C LYS A 201 19.42 -11.77 19.41
N LEU A 202 19.54 -12.05 18.11
CA LEU A 202 18.47 -12.55 17.27
C LEU A 202 18.16 -14.03 17.50
N GLY A 203 19.00 -14.78 18.22
CA GLY A 203 18.77 -16.19 18.56
C GLY A 203 19.43 -17.21 17.61
N TYR A 204 20.34 -16.79 16.73
CA TYR A 204 21.08 -17.70 15.86
C TYR A 204 22.13 -18.48 16.66
N GLN A 205 22.27 -19.77 16.36
CA GLN A 205 23.29 -20.64 16.91
C GLN A 205 24.57 -20.57 16.08
N ARG A 206 25.69 -21.03 16.66
CA ARG A 206 26.96 -21.19 15.93
C ARG A 206 26.75 -22.04 14.67
N GLY A 207 27.14 -21.50 13.51
CA GLY A 207 26.85 -22.09 12.20
C GLY A 207 25.65 -21.48 11.48
N GLY A 208 24.94 -20.53 12.10
CA GLY A 208 23.91 -19.72 11.45
C GLY A 208 22.52 -20.36 11.36
N ASN A 209 22.24 -21.40 12.16
CA ASN A 209 20.91 -21.97 12.29
C ASN A 209 20.08 -21.23 13.35
N HIS A 210 18.78 -21.05 13.11
CA HIS A 210 17.87 -20.46 14.10
C HIS A 210 16.88 -21.52 14.61
N PRO A 211 16.65 -21.68 15.94
CA PRO A 211 15.74 -22.69 16.50
C PRO A 211 14.29 -22.58 16.00
N GLU A 212 13.83 -21.38 15.73
CA GLU A 212 12.49 -21.10 15.16
C GLU A 212 12.49 -21.09 13.61
N GLU A 213 13.51 -21.66 12.97
CA GLU A 213 13.66 -21.74 11.50
C GLU A 213 13.62 -20.37 10.79
N ARG A 214 13.99 -19.30 11.50
CA ARG A 214 14.16 -17.96 10.91
C ARG A 214 15.33 -17.97 9.93
N LYS A 215 15.18 -17.24 8.83
CA LYS A 215 16.19 -17.13 7.77
C LYS A 215 16.77 -15.71 7.76
N ALA A 216 18.08 -15.60 7.81
CA ALA A 216 18.76 -14.31 7.74
C ALA A 216 18.71 -13.75 6.31
N VAL A 217 18.56 -12.43 6.17
CA VAL A 217 18.57 -11.76 4.87
C VAL A 217 19.55 -10.59 4.92
N PHE A 218 20.71 -10.72 4.29
CA PHE A 218 21.74 -9.68 4.25
C PHE A 218 21.48 -8.70 3.11
N LEU A 219 21.50 -7.40 3.42
CA LEU A 219 21.25 -6.33 2.45
C LEU A 219 22.46 -5.91 1.62
N GLY A 220 23.57 -6.65 1.74
CA GLY A 220 24.81 -6.37 1.01
C GLY A 220 25.75 -5.47 1.79
N ASP A 221 26.74 -4.92 1.09
CA ASP A 221 27.83 -4.14 1.67
C ASP A 221 28.46 -4.86 2.86
N LEU A 222 28.82 -6.12 2.61
CA LEU A 222 29.47 -6.99 3.60
C LEU A 222 30.91 -6.56 3.86
N VAL A 223 31.49 -5.85 2.89
CA VAL A 223 32.91 -5.52 2.79
C VAL A 223 33.15 -4.02 2.91
N ASP A 224 34.43 -3.66 2.93
CA ASP A 224 34.98 -2.31 3.00
C ASP A 224 34.85 -1.67 4.38
N ARG A 225 35.81 -0.80 4.71
CA ARG A 225 35.89 0.04 5.92
C ARG A 225 36.21 -0.71 7.22
N GLY A 226 35.41 -1.70 7.62
CA GLY A 226 35.59 -2.39 8.90
C GLY A 226 36.76 -3.39 8.93
N PRO A 227 37.12 -3.89 10.12
CA PRO A 227 38.40 -4.56 10.35
C PRO A 227 38.43 -6.04 9.97
N LYS A 228 37.28 -6.69 9.76
CA LYS A 228 37.16 -8.16 9.67
C LYS A 228 36.33 -8.61 8.45
N THR A 229 36.66 -8.05 7.29
CA THR A 229 36.00 -8.38 6.00
C THR A 229 36.07 -9.88 5.66
N PRO A 230 37.23 -10.57 5.76
CA PRO A 230 37.31 -12.00 5.45
C PRO A 230 36.38 -12.85 6.32
N GLU A 231 36.23 -12.53 7.60
CA GLU A 231 35.39 -13.25 8.56
C GLU A 231 33.90 -13.05 8.27
N VAL A 232 33.48 -11.83 7.94
CA VAL A 232 32.10 -11.56 7.49
C VAL A 232 31.79 -12.36 6.23
N LEU A 233 32.68 -12.31 5.22
CA LEU A 233 32.48 -13.04 3.97
C LEU A 233 32.36 -14.54 4.20
N ARG A 234 33.24 -15.16 5.01
CA ARG A 234 33.14 -16.59 5.33
C ARG A 234 31.80 -16.93 5.96
N LEU A 235 31.41 -16.20 7.01
CA LEU A 235 30.16 -16.46 7.72
C LEU A 235 28.94 -16.36 6.78
N VAL A 236 28.83 -15.27 6.02
CA VAL A 236 27.68 -15.06 5.15
C VAL A 236 27.65 -16.07 4.00
N MET A 237 28.81 -16.39 3.40
CA MET A 237 28.92 -17.44 2.38
C MET A 237 28.49 -18.80 2.92
N ASP A 238 28.94 -19.17 4.12
CA ASP A 238 28.59 -20.44 4.76
C ASP A 238 27.09 -20.52 5.06
N MET A 239 26.48 -19.44 5.58
CA MET A 239 25.03 -19.38 5.84
C MET A 239 24.19 -19.46 4.56
N VAL A 240 24.62 -18.77 3.49
CA VAL A 240 23.94 -18.85 2.18
C VAL A 240 24.08 -20.24 1.57
N ALA A 241 25.27 -20.85 1.64
CA ALA A 241 25.50 -22.22 1.17
C ALA A 241 24.69 -23.25 1.96
N ALA A 242 24.49 -23.04 3.27
CA ALA A 242 23.65 -23.87 4.13
C ALA A 242 22.14 -23.65 3.92
N GLY A 243 21.74 -22.61 3.19
CA GLY A 243 20.33 -22.25 2.98
C GLY A 243 19.66 -21.55 4.17
N THR A 244 20.43 -21.17 5.20
CA THR A 244 19.95 -20.44 6.38
C THR A 244 20.00 -18.92 6.20
N ALA A 245 20.61 -18.44 5.11
CA ALA A 245 20.58 -17.04 4.71
C ALA A 245 20.29 -16.82 3.22
N ILE A 246 19.81 -15.63 2.91
CA ILE A 246 19.75 -15.04 1.57
C ILE A 246 20.57 -13.75 1.61
N CYS A 247 21.24 -13.39 0.51
CA CYS A 247 22.03 -12.16 0.42
C CYS A 247 21.73 -11.45 -0.90
N VAL A 248 21.55 -10.13 -0.86
CA VAL A 248 21.62 -9.27 -2.06
C VAL A 248 23.02 -8.62 -2.11
N PRO A 249 23.53 -8.23 -3.30
CA PRO A 249 24.82 -7.56 -3.38
C PRO A 249 24.67 -6.08 -3.04
N GLY A 250 25.63 -5.52 -2.32
CA GLY A 250 25.82 -4.08 -2.17
C GLY A 250 26.79 -3.50 -3.20
N ASN A 251 26.84 -2.18 -3.33
CA ASN A 251 27.73 -1.54 -4.28
C ASN A 251 29.22 -1.72 -3.92
N HIS A 252 29.55 -1.84 -2.64
CA HIS A 252 30.91 -2.12 -2.18
C HIS A 252 31.33 -3.56 -2.55
N ASP A 253 30.43 -4.54 -2.38
CA ASP A 253 30.68 -5.93 -2.77
C ASP A 253 30.99 -6.04 -4.28
N ILE A 254 30.18 -5.37 -5.11
CA ILE A 254 30.39 -5.35 -6.57
C ILE A 254 31.71 -4.66 -6.95
N LYS A 255 32.10 -3.60 -6.22
CA LYS A 255 33.37 -2.90 -6.45
C LYS A 255 34.57 -3.79 -6.10
N LEU A 256 34.50 -4.52 -4.99
CA LEU A 256 35.50 -5.52 -4.60
C LEU A 256 35.61 -6.64 -5.65
N MET A 257 34.49 -7.23 -6.07
CA MET A 257 34.49 -8.26 -7.11
C MET A 257 35.16 -7.77 -8.41
N ARG A 258 34.90 -6.53 -8.82
CA ARG A 258 35.57 -5.93 -10.00
C ARG A 258 37.08 -5.82 -9.80
N LYS A 259 37.54 -5.41 -8.61
CA LYS A 259 38.97 -5.34 -8.27
C LYS A 259 39.62 -6.72 -8.34
N LEU A 260 39.00 -7.73 -7.73
CA LEU A 260 39.49 -9.12 -7.73
C LEU A 260 39.51 -9.73 -9.15
N LYS A 261 38.58 -9.33 -10.04
CA LYS A 261 38.62 -9.66 -11.48
C LYS A 261 39.70 -8.89 -12.28
N GLY A 262 40.57 -8.14 -11.61
CA GLY A 262 41.68 -7.39 -12.24
C GLY A 262 41.25 -6.09 -12.93
N LYS A 263 40.03 -5.57 -12.70
CA LYS A 263 39.62 -4.28 -13.26
C LYS A 263 40.28 -3.14 -12.50
N ASN A 264 40.65 -2.08 -13.23
CA ASN A 264 41.13 -0.86 -12.62
C ASN A 264 39.96 -0.11 -11.96
N VAL A 265 39.93 -0.10 -10.63
CA VAL A 265 38.93 0.59 -9.82
C VAL A 265 39.62 1.51 -8.82
N LYS A 266 39.00 2.65 -8.51
CA LYS A 266 39.52 3.59 -7.51
C LYS A 266 39.42 2.97 -6.11
N LEU A 267 40.53 2.95 -5.37
CA LEU A 267 40.60 2.49 -3.98
C LEU A 267 40.08 3.59 -3.03
N THR A 268 38.77 3.79 -3.03
CA THR A 268 38.08 4.80 -2.22
C THR A 268 36.98 4.16 -1.39
N HIS A 269 36.54 4.87 -0.33
CA HIS A 269 35.44 4.50 0.56
C HIS A 269 35.63 3.16 1.31
N GLY A 270 36.87 2.82 1.68
CA GLY A 270 37.15 1.63 2.48
C GLY A 270 37.62 0.38 1.71
N LEU A 271 37.75 0.47 0.38
CA LEU A 271 38.16 -0.67 -0.45
C LEU A 271 39.63 -1.07 -0.26
N ALA A 272 40.50 -0.13 0.12
CA ALA A 272 41.92 -0.43 0.34
C ALA A 272 42.10 -1.39 1.51
N GLU A 273 41.30 -1.21 2.55
CA GLU A 273 41.26 -1.99 3.78
C GLU A 273 40.82 -3.43 3.49
N SER A 274 39.73 -3.62 2.73
CA SER A 274 39.29 -4.95 2.27
C SER A 274 40.36 -5.68 1.47
N VAL A 275 40.98 -5.00 0.50
CA VAL A 275 42.00 -5.59 -0.36
C VAL A 275 43.20 -6.03 0.47
N GLN A 276 43.69 -5.17 1.37
CA GLN A 276 44.80 -5.49 2.27
C GLN A 276 44.49 -6.67 3.20
N GLN A 277 43.27 -6.73 3.75
CA GLN A 277 42.84 -7.87 4.57
C GLN A 277 42.82 -9.17 3.76
N LEU A 278 42.39 -9.10 2.49
CA LEU A 278 42.27 -10.25 1.60
C LEU A 278 43.60 -10.72 1.02
N GLU A 279 44.65 -9.89 0.92
CA GLU A 279 45.98 -10.27 0.45
C GLU A 279 46.58 -11.46 1.22
N LYS A 280 46.21 -11.61 2.50
CA LYS A 280 46.67 -12.70 3.38
C LYS A 280 45.93 -14.02 3.16
N ASN A 281 44.89 -14.05 2.33
CA ASN A 281 44.04 -15.21 2.11
C ASN A 281 44.43 -16.00 0.86
N SER A 282 44.01 -17.26 0.79
CA SER A 282 44.35 -18.14 -0.34
C SER A 282 43.67 -17.71 -1.65
N PRO A 283 44.29 -17.98 -2.81
CA PRO A 283 43.63 -17.76 -4.11
C PRO A 283 42.29 -18.51 -4.25
N ALA A 284 42.16 -19.68 -3.61
CA ALA A 284 40.91 -20.43 -3.58
C ALA A 284 39.79 -19.65 -2.87
N PHE A 285 40.10 -18.97 -1.76
CA PHE A 285 39.12 -18.13 -1.08
C PHE A 285 38.72 -16.91 -1.91
N HIS A 286 39.66 -16.30 -2.64
CA HIS A 286 39.32 -15.21 -3.58
C HIS A 286 38.36 -15.68 -4.66
N GLN A 287 38.59 -16.88 -5.21
CA GLN A 287 37.69 -17.47 -6.20
C GLN A 287 36.29 -17.74 -5.63
N GLN A 288 36.20 -18.23 -4.39
CA GLN A 288 34.92 -18.41 -3.70
C GLN A 288 34.16 -17.09 -3.54
N ILE A 289 34.85 -16.01 -3.14
CA ILE A 289 34.25 -14.67 -3.04
C ILE A 289 33.73 -14.20 -4.40
N LEU A 290 34.50 -14.41 -5.46
CA LEU A 290 34.10 -14.04 -6.82
C LEU A 290 32.84 -14.78 -7.26
N GLU A 291 32.78 -16.09 -7.05
CA GLU A 291 31.64 -16.93 -7.39
C GLU A 291 30.40 -16.55 -6.56
N PHE A 292 30.59 -16.31 -5.27
CA PHE A 292 29.54 -15.86 -4.37
C PHE A 292 28.93 -14.54 -4.84
N ILE A 293 29.72 -13.47 -4.97
CA ILE A 293 29.21 -12.14 -5.34
C ILE A 293 28.60 -12.14 -6.75
N ASP A 294 29.17 -12.90 -7.70
CA ASP A 294 28.64 -13.01 -9.06
C ASP A 294 27.28 -13.73 -9.10
N SER A 295 27.03 -14.65 -8.15
CA SER A 295 25.76 -15.37 -8.01
C SER A 295 24.62 -14.54 -7.41
N LEU A 296 24.93 -13.44 -6.71
CA LEU A 296 23.92 -12.65 -5.99
C LEU A 296 22.96 -11.92 -6.94
N VAL A 297 21.68 -11.94 -6.58
CA VAL A 297 20.58 -11.31 -7.33
C VAL A 297 20.29 -9.94 -6.74
N SER A 298 20.01 -8.95 -7.59
CA SER A 298 19.93 -7.55 -7.16
C SER A 298 18.85 -7.24 -6.12
N HIS A 299 17.78 -8.03 -6.10
CA HIS A 299 16.69 -7.92 -5.12
C HIS A 299 15.91 -9.24 -5.08
N TYR A 300 15.09 -9.41 -4.05
CA TYR A 300 14.15 -10.53 -3.95
C TYR A 300 12.75 -10.06 -3.59
N GLN A 301 11.72 -10.69 -4.18
CA GLN A 301 10.35 -10.64 -3.69
C GLN A 301 10.07 -11.88 -2.84
N LEU A 302 9.63 -11.68 -1.60
CA LEU A 302 9.39 -12.67 -0.56
C LEU A 302 7.93 -12.62 -0.07
N ASP A 303 7.51 -13.59 0.74
CA ASP A 303 6.15 -13.80 1.28
C ASP A 303 5.02 -13.43 0.31
N GLY A 304 4.87 -14.20 -0.77
CA GLY A 304 3.81 -13.95 -1.76
C GLY A 304 3.92 -12.63 -2.52
N GLY A 305 5.01 -11.87 -2.35
CA GLY A 305 5.22 -10.53 -2.89
C GLY A 305 4.86 -9.41 -1.91
N LYS A 306 4.68 -9.71 -0.62
CA LYS A 306 4.45 -8.70 0.42
C LYS A 306 5.72 -8.06 0.95
N LEU A 307 6.88 -8.68 0.72
CA LEU A 307 8.18 -8.19 1.16
C LEU A 307 9.13 -8.11 -0.04
N VAL A 308 9.86 -7.01 -0.14
CA VAL A 308 10.95 -6.80 -1.09
C VAL A 308 12.19 -6.36 -0.33
N VAL A 309 13.30 -7.01 -0.64
CA VAL A 309 14.62 -6.69 -0.09
C VAL A 309 15.56 -6.33 -1.23
N ALA A 310 16.27 -5.22 -1.08
CA ALA A 310 17.26 -4.71 -2.03
C ALA A 310 18.26 -3.83 -1.28
N HIS A 311 19.49 -3.70 -1.78
CA HIS A 311 20.52 -2.94 -1.08
C HIS A 311 20.17 -1.45 -0.96
N ALA A 312 19.98 -0.73 -2.07
CA ALA A 312 19.65 0.70 -2.07
C ALA A 312 18.15 1.01 -2.17
N GLY A 313 17.30 -0.02 -2.24
CA GLY A 313 15.85 0.13 -2.40
C GLY A 313 15.29 -0.41 -3.72
N MET A 314 13.96 -0.34 -3.88
CA MET A 314 13.27 -0.82 -5.07
C MET A 314 11.87 -0.21 -5.27
N SER A 315 11.69 0.61 -6.30
CA SER A 315 10.37 1.12 -6.69
C SER A 315 9.44 0.01 -7.21
N GLU A 316 8.12 0.16 -7.04
CA GLU A 316 7.14 -0.89 -7.33
C GLU A 316 7.19 -1.39 -8.78
N ASN A 317 7.33 -0.47 -9.75
CA ASN A 317 7.40 -0.79 -11.16
C ASN A 317 8.63 -1.65 -11.55
N LEU A 318 9.68 -1.65 -10.73
CA LEU A 318 10.91 -2.43 -10.94
C LEU A 318 10.91 -3.77 -10.17
N GLN A 319 9.99 -3.97 -9.23
CA GLN A 319 9.92 -5.19 -8.42
C GLN A 319 9.64 -6.42 -9.29
N GLY A 320 10.47 -7.45 -9.15
CA GLY A 320 10.35 -8.68 -9.93
C GLY A 320 10.75 -8.56 -11.39
N ARG A 321 11.35 -7.44 -11.78
CA ARG A 321 11.82 -7.20 -13.15
C ARG A 321 13.29 -7.54 -13.31
N ALA A 322 13.75 -7.64 -14.55
CA ALA A 322 15.13 -8.02 -14.86
C ALA A 322 15.70 -7.17 -16.00
N SER A 323 16.55 -6.20 -15.65
CA SER A 323 17.31 -5.39 -16.60
C SER A 323 18.54 -4.80 -15.92
N GLY A 324 19.46 -4.22 -16.71
CA GLY A 324 20.59 -3.45 -16.17
C GLY A 324 20.13 -2.30 -15.29
N LYS A 325 19.09 -1.56 -15.71
CA LYS A 325 18.51 -0.44 -14.95
C LYS A 325 17.92 -0.90 -13.61
N VAL A 326 17.25 -2.05 -13.57
CA VAL A 326 16.72 -2.62 -12.31
C VAL A 326 17.87 -2.98 -11.35
N ARG A 327 18.96 -3.55 -11.87
CA ARG A 327 20.15 -3.86 -11.06
C ARG A 327 20.86 -2.59 -10.57
N GLU A 328 20.93 -1.57 -11.39
CA GLU A 328 21.53 -0.28 -11.05
C GLU A 328 20.74 0.42 -9.94
N PHE A 329 19.41 0.51 -10.08
CA PHE A 329 18.54 1.07 -9.04
C PHE A 329 18.70 0.34 -7.70
N ALA A 330 18.71 -1.00 -7.73
CA ALA A 330 18.89 -1.81 -6.53
C ALA A 330 20.24 -1.59 -5.81
N LEU A 331 21.29 -1.20 -6.54
CA LEU A 331 22.64 -1.06 -6.01
C LEU A 331 22.98 0.38 -5.60
N TYR A 332 22.39 1.37 -6.27
CA TYR A 332 22.83 2.76 -6.13
C TYR A 332 21.69 3.75 -5.87
N GLY A 333 20.42 3.32 -6.01
CA GLY A 333 19.26 4.20 -6.07
C GLY A 333 19.17 4.94 -7.41
N GLU A 334 18.35 5.99 -7.46
CA GLU A 334 18.23 6.88 -8.63
C GLU A 334 18.87 8.23 -8.32
N THR A 335 19.83 8.64 -9.14
CA THR A 335 20.57 9.90 -8.97
C THR A 335 19.99 11.02 -9.82
N THR A 336 20.02 12.26 -9.34
CA THR A 336 19.63 13.45 -10.13
C THR A 336 20.64 13.79 -11.23
N GLY A 337 21.87 13.27 -11.11
CA GLY A 337 23.02 13.60 -11.95
C GLY A 337 23.90 14.71 -11.36
N GLU A 338 23.46 15.34 -10.27
CA GLU A 338 24.20 16.34 -9.53
C GLU A 338 25.05 15.71 -8.42
N THR A 339 26.06 16.45 -7.95
CA THR A 339 26.87 16.08 -6.78
C THR A 339 26.71 17.13 -5.70
N ASP A 340 26.60 16.71 -4.45
CA ASP A 340 26.54 17.60 -3.29
C ASP A 340 27.90 18.26 -2.98
N GLU A 341 27.92 19.13 -1.96
CA GLU A 341 29.11 19.83 -1.48
C GLU A 341 30.22 18.89 -0.97
N PHE A 342 29.89 17.64 -0.66
CA PHE A 342 30.82 16.58 -0.23
C PHE A 342 31.28 15.70 -1.41
N GLY A 343 30.86 16.02 -2.65
CA GLY A 343 31.20 15.27 -3.86
C GLY A 343 30.44 13.95 -4.02
N LEU A 344 29.36 13.75 -3.27
CA LEU A 344 28.50 12.56 -3.34
C LEU A 344 27.33 12.79 -4.30
N PRO A 345 26.86 11.77 -5.04
CA PRO A 345 25.71 11.93 -5.92
C PRO A 345 24.43 12.27 -5.15
N VAL A 346 23.73 13.32 -5.59
CA VAL A 346 22.39 13.65 -5.11
C VAL A 346 21.41 12.63 -5.67
N ARG A 347 20.51 12.12 -4.81
CA ARG A 347 19.57 11.05 -5.14
C ARG A 347 18.13 11.53 -5.01
N TYR A 348 17.26 10.98 -5.85
CA TYR A 348 15.82 11.14 -5.70
C TYR A 348 15.34 10.33 -4.49
N ASP A 349 14.42 10.92 -3.71
CA ASP A 349 13.77 10.24 -2.59
C ASP A 349 12.63 9.35 -3.08
N TRP A 350 13.00 8.22 -3.71
CA TRP A 350 12.04 7.24 -4.18
C TRP A 350 11.19 6.64 -3.04
N ALA A 351 11.71 6.65 -1.81
CA ALA A 351 11.02 6.10 -0.63
C ALA A 351 9.86 7.01 -0.20
N GLY A 352 10.07 8.33 -0.22
CA GLY A 352 9.01 9.34 -0.10
C GLY A 352 7.92 9.19 -1.16
N ASP A 353 8.30 8.85 -2.39
CA ASP A 353 7.34 8.64 -3.49
C ASP A 353 6.77 7.22 -3.56
N TYR A 354 7.20 6.29 -2.70
CA TYR A 354 6.81 4.89 -2.83
C TYR A 354 5.31 4.68 -2.53
N ARG A 355 4.57 4.13 -3.50
CA ARG A 355 3.12 3.85 -3.39
C ARG A 355 2.78 2.35 -3.46
N GLY A 356 3.79 1.48 -3.49
CA GLY A 356 3.57 0.06 -3.67
C GLY A 356 3.07 -0.68 -2.44
N ARG A 357 2.48 -1.86 -2.67
CA ARG A 357 1.90 -2.69 -1.60
C ARG A 357 2.93 -3.50 -0.81
N ALA A 358 4.06 -3.82 -1.44
CA ALA A 358 5.10 -4.59 -0.78
C ALA A 358 5.83 -3.71 0.23
N MET A 359 6.18 -4.30 1.37
CA MET A 359 7.13 -3.71 2.29
C MET A 359 8.51 -3.72 1.63
N VAL A 360 9.22 -2.60 1.62
CA VAL A 360 10.58 -2.53 1.04
C VAL A 360 11.60 -2.28 2.15
N VAL A 361 12.50 -3.22 2.36
CA VAL A 361 13.56 -3.14 3.39
C VAL A 361 14.91 -3.01 2.68
N TYR A 362 15.67 -1.98 3.03
CA TYR A 362 16.89 -1.59 2.32
C TYR A 362 17.93 -0.93 3.25
N GLY A 363 19.13 -0.71 2.74
CA GLY A 363 20.28 -0.06 3.39
C GLY A 363 20.89 1.04 2.50
N HIS A 364 22.20 0.98 2.26
CA HIS A 364 23.00 1.83 1.37
C HIS A 364 23.29 3.26 1.84
N THR A 365 22.26 3.99 2.27
CA THR A 365 22.41 5.37 2.77
C THR A 365 22.20 5.38 4.27
N PRO A 366 23.26 5.56 5.07
CA PRO A 366 23.18 5.38 6.51
C PRO A 366 22.29 6.47 7.13
N VAL A 367 21.35 6.04 7.97
CA VAL A 367 20.45 6.89 8.75
C VAL A 367 20.75 6.75 10.24
N LEU A 368 20.45 7.76 11.05
CA LEU A 368 20.69 7.68 12.50
C LEU A 368 19.80 6.64 13.19
N LYS A 369 18.55 6.53 12.72
CA LYS A 369 17.54 5.63 13.26
C LYS A 369 16.70 5.08 12.11
N ALA A 370 16.46 3.78 12.15
CA ALA A 370 15.58 3.13 11.19
C ALA A 370 14.11 3.50 11.48
N GLU A 371 13.44 4.07 10.48
CA GLU A 371 12.06 4.55 10.58
C GLU A 371 11.26 4.16 9.34
N TRP A 372 9.97 3.87 9.54
CA TRP A 372 9.07 3.54 8.45
C TRP A 372 8.70 4.80 7.68
N LEU A 373 8.85 4.77 6.36
CA LEU A 373 8.39 5.79 5.44
C LEU A 373 7.63 5.12 4.30
N ASN A 374 6.32 5.38 4.18
CA ASN A 374 5.51 4.91 3.06
C ASN A 374 5.57 3.39 2.78
N ASN A 375 5.64 2.56 3.83
CA ASN A 375 5.83 1.10 3.77
C ASN A 375 7.23 0.65 3.31
N THR A 376 8.21 1.55 3.38
CA THR A 376 9.62 1.29 3.17
C THR A 376 10.40 1.58 4.46
N ILE A 377 11.56 0.97 4.65
CA ILE A 377 12.43 1.23 5.80
C ILE A 377 13.90 1.04 5.42
N CYS A 378 14.71 2.06 5.70
CA CYS A 378 16.17 1.95 5.67
C CYS A 378 16.67 1.43 7.02
N ILE A 379 17.41 0.33 7.03
CA ILE A 379 17.99 -0.27 8.24
C ILE A 379 19.52 -0.21 8.25
N ASP A 380 20.15 0.49 7.30
CA ASP A 380 21.55 0.90 7.45
C ASP A 380 21.63 2.03 8.47
N THR A 381 22.01 1.68 9.70
CA THR A 381 22.18 2.61 10.82
C THR A 381 23.64 2.97 11.08
N GLY A 382 24.48 2.87 10.05
CA GLY A 382 25.85 3.39 10.07
C GLY A 382 26.78 2.73 11.09
N CYS A 383 26.67 1.42 11.30
CA CYS A 383 27.50 0.66 12.26
C CYS A 383 29.00 1.00 12.14
N VAL A 384 29.53 0.97 10.92
CA VAL A 384 30.97 1.22 10.68
C VAL A 384 31.41 2.66 11.00
N PHE A 385 30.45 3.60 11.07
CA PHE A 385 30.66 4.99 11.42
C PHE A 385 30.47 5.28 12.92
N GLY A 386 30.23 4.26 13.74
CA GLY A 386 29.96 4.40 15.18
C GLY A 386 28.47 4.45 15.55
N GLY A 387 27.58 4.14 14.61
CA GLY A 387 26.14 4.00 14.85
C GLY A 387 25.78 2.64 15.46
N GLN A 388 24.85 1.93 14.81
CA GLN A 388 24.41 0.60 15.24
C GLN A 388 24.36 -0.35 14.04
N LEU A 389 24.51 -1.65 14.27
CA LEU A 389 24.10 -2.67 13.31
C LEU A 389 22.66 -3.07 13.63
N THR A 390 21.76 -2.90 12.67
CA THR A 390 20.32 -3.07 12.86
C THR A 390 19.77 -4.18 11.98
N ALA A 391 18.85 -4.97 12.54
CA ALA A 391 18.03 -5.93 11.85
C ALA A 391 16.54 -5.66 12.03
N LEU A 392 15.74 -6.02 11.02
CA LEU A 392 14.28 -6.06 11.08
C LEU A 392 13.79 -7.50 11.14
N ARG A 393 13.04 -7.84 12.18
CA ARG A 393 12.29 -9.11 12.28
C ARG A 393 10.99 -9.02 11.48
N TYR A 394 10.81 -9.94 10.55
CA TYR A 394 9.61 -10.06 9.72
C TYR A 394 8.90 -11.40 10.00
N PRO A 395 7.56 -11.42 10.20
CA PRO A 395 6.59 -10.34 9.92
C PRO A 395 6.32 -9.36 11.08
N GLU A 396 7.02 -9.50 12.21
CA GLU A 396 6.74 -8.78 13.45
C GLU A 396 6.97 -7.26 13.34
N LYS A 397 7.81 -6.83 12.39
CA LYS A 397 8.29 -5.46 12.19
C LYS A 397 9.06 -4.91 13.41
N GLU A 398 9.68 -5.79 14.19
CA GLU A 398 10.50 -5.44 15.34
C GLU A 398 11.93 -5.12 14.89
N LEU A 399 12.48 -4.00 15.35
CA LEU A 399 13.87 -3.64 15.13
C LEU A 399 14.73 -4.18 16.28
N VAL A 400 15.79 -4.90 15.93
CA VAL A 400 16.81 -5.40 16.87
C VAL A 400 18.14 -4.82 16.44
N SER A 401 18.85 -4.14 17.34
CA SER A 401 20.14 -3.54 17.03
C SER A 401 21.19 -3.80 18.11
N VAL A 402 22.45 -3.67 17.71
CA VAL A 402 23.62 -3.65 18.61
C VAL A 402 24.47 -2.41 18.31
N PRO A 403 24.98 -1.71 19.33
CA PRO A 403 25.83 -0.53 19.12
C PRO A 403 27.18 -0.93 18.50
N ALA A 404 27.72 -0.05 17.66
CA ALA A 404 29.08 -0.20 17.17
C ALA A 404 30.08 -0.11 18.34
N LYS A 405 31.09 -0.98 18.34
CA LYS A 405 32.13 -0.97 19.39
C LYS A 405 33.09 0.19 19.22
N TYR A 406 33.31 0.60 17.97
CA TYR A 406 34.18 1.71 17.60
C TYR A 406 33.66 2.42 16.35
N THR A 407 34.08 3.67 16.15
CA THR A 407 34.03 4.32 14.83
C THR A 407 35.19 3.79 13.99
N TYR A 408 34.95 2.74 13.20
CA TYR A 408 35.98 2.09 12.38
C TYR A 408 36.39 2.92 11.16
N TYR A 409 35.49 3.76 10.65
CA TYR A 409 35.75 4.62 9.51
C TYR A 409 35.11 5.99 9.72
N LYS A 410 35.80 7.06 9.31
CA LYS A 410 35.26 8.41 9.41
C LYS A 410 34.35 8.69 8.22
N SER A 411 33.10 9.06 8.47
CA SER A 411 32.18 9.43 7.40
C SER A 411 32.61 10.74 6.72
N VAL A 412 32.41 10.81 5.40
CA VAL A 412 32.68 12.02 4.60
C VAL A 412 31.68 13.13 4.94
N LYS A 413 30.42 12.75 5.15
CA LYS A 413 29.37 13.61 5.70
C LYS A 413 29.24 13.29 7.20
N PRO A 414 29.26 14.27 8.13
CA PRO A 414 29.11 13.99 9.56
C PRO A 414 27.87 13.12 9.81
N PHE A 415 28.08 11.88 10.27
CA PHE A 415 26.99 10.92 10.45
C PHE A 415 26.09 11.32 11.63
N ILE A 416 26.68 11.95 12.66
CA ILE A 416 25.99 12.52 13.81
C ILE A 416 26.18 14.04 13.73
N PRO A 417 25.15 14.83 13.39
CA PRO A 417 25.20 16.29 13.53
C PRO A 417 25.27 16.68 15.02
N GLU A 418 25.94 17.79 15.35
CA GLU A 418 25.99 18.36 16.72
C GLU A 418 24.61 18.87 17.21
N GLU A 419 23.59 18.89 16.34
CA GLU A 419 22.21 19.30 16.66
C GLU A 419 21.24 18.15 16.34
N ALA A 420 21.07 17.25 17.30
CA ALA A 420 20.10 16.16 17.24
C ALA A 420 18.66 16.65 17.48
N LEU A 421 18.13 17.45 16.55
CA LEU A 421 16.73 17.94 16.54
C LEU A 421 16.13 18.01 15.11
N ALA A 422 16.64 17.23 14.15
CA ALA A 422 16.00 17.13 12.84
C ALA A 422 14.69 16.32 12.94
N PRO A 423 13.57 16.80 12.36
CA PRO A 423 12.31 16.06 12.33
C PRO A 423 12.48 14.70 11.63
N THR A 424 11.77 13.68 12.13
CA THR A 424 11.80 12.32 11.57
C THR A 424 11.43 12.31 10.08
N LEU A 425 12.00 11.38 9.29
CA LEU A 425 11.72 11.28 7.85
C LEU A 425 10.22 11.07 7.57
N SER A 426 9.52 10.36 8.47
CA SER A 426 8.05 10.24 8.42
C SER A 426 7.36 11.56 8.73
N ALA A 427 7.82 12.32 9.75
CA ALA A 427 7.19 13.57 10.13
C ALA A 427 7.22 14.62 9.01
N VAL A 428 8.33 14.70 8.25
CA VAL A 428 8.48 15.63 7.11
C VAL A 428 7.55 15.27 5.95
N HIS A 429 7.34 13.98 5.67
CA HIS A 429 6.45 13.54 4.59
C HIS A 429 4.97 13.49 5.00
N ASP A 430 4.67 13.25 6.27
CA ASP A 430 3.30 13.28 6.82
C ASP A 430 2.75 14.71 6.99
N GLU A 431 3.56 15.75 6.76
CA GLU A 431 3.13 17.15 6.84
C GLU A 431 2.29 17.60 5.65
N ILE A 432 2.40 16.94 4.48
CA ILE A 432 1.77 17.42 3.24
C ILE A 432 1.01 16.28 2.56
N LEU A 433 -0.32 16.42 2.48
CA LEU A 433 -1.16 15.59 1.61
C LEU A 433 -0.76 15.79 0.14
N ASP A 434 -0.28 14.73 -0.52
CA ASP A 434 0.00 14.78 -1.96
C ASP A 434 -1.34 14.84 -2.73
N ALA A 435 -1.49 15.85 -3.58
CA ALA A 435 -2.68 16.02 -4.41
C ALA A 435 -2.97 14.77 -5.28
N LYS A 436 -1.94 14.02 -5.69
CA LYS A 436 -2.11 12.77 -6.44
C LYS A 436 -2.83 11.67 -5.64
N ASP A 437 -2.73 11.70 -4.31
CA ASP A 437 -3.38 10.70 -3.45
C ASP A 437 -4.91 10.92 -3.38
N VAL A 438 -5.40 12.08 -3.84
CA VAL A 438 -6.81 12.46 -3.74
C VAL A 438 -7.44 12.93 -5.04
N ILE A 439 -6.69 13.27 -6.08
CA ILE A 439 -7.21 13.69 -7.39
C ILE A 439 -7.66 12.49 -8.24
N GLY A 440 -8.78 12.65 -8.95
CA GLY A 440 -9.31 11.64 -9.86
C GLY A 440 -10.33 10.70 -9.23
N LYS A 441 -10.68 9.63 -9.96
CA LYS A 441 -11.60 8.60 -9.47
C LYS A 441 -10.86 7.62 -8.56
N HIS A 442 -11.36 7.47 -7.34
CA HIS A 442 -10.77 6.56 -6.34
C HIS A 442 -11.74 5.44 -5.97
N ILE A 443 -11.18 4.27 -5.66
CA ILE A 443 -11.93 3.14 -5.09
C ILE A 443 -11.24 2.74 -3.80
N ILE A 444 -11.87 3.07 -2.68
CA ILE A 444 -11.37 2.77 -1.34
C ILE A 444 -11.94 1.43 -0.91
N THR A 445 -11.05 0.50 -0.57
CA THR A 445 -11.44 -0.81 0.00
C THR A 445 -11.60 -0.68 1.50
N THR A 446 -12.77 -1.07 2.02
CA THR A 446 -13.03 -1.09 3.47
C THR A 446 -13.45 -2.48 3.91
N ARG A 447 -13.26 -2.79 5.21
CA ARG A 447 -13.72 -4.05 5.81
C ARG A 447 -15.25 -4.22 5.76
N LEU A 448 -16.00 -3.11 5.87
CA LEU A 448 -17.46 -3.14 5.93
C LEU A 448 -18.07 -3.20 4.52
N LEU A 449 -17.59 -2.36 3.61
CA LEU A 449 -18.00 -2.29 2.22
C LEU A 449 -16.77 -2.49 1.33
N ASN A 450 -16.74 -3.62 0.61
CA ASN A 450 -15.57 -4.03 -0.17
C ASN A 450 -15.03 -2.93 -1.09
N ASN A 451 -15.89 -2.11 -1.70
CA ASN A 451 -15.49 -1.00 -2.55
C ASN A 451 -16.39 0.22 -2.31
N VAL A 452 -15.80 1.34 -1.93
CA VAL A 452 -16.44 2.66 -1.89
C VAL A 452 -15.82 3.53 -2.98
N THR A 453 -16.59 3.87 -4.00
CA THR A 453 -16.13 4.70 -5.11
C THR A 453 -16.30 6.18 -4.78
N ILE A 454 -15.23 6.95 -4.93
CA ILE A 454 -15.23 8.41 -4.88
C ILE A 454 -15.11 8.95 -6.31
N GLN A 455 -16.05 9.77 -6.72
CA GLN A 455 -16.05 10.39 -8.04
C GLN A 455 -15.08 11.58 -8.07
N GLU A 456 -14.51 11.86 -9.23
CA GLU A 456 -13.50 12.91 -9.41
C GLU A 456 -13.99 14.31 -8.99
N ASN A 457 -15.22 14.68 -9.34
CA ASN A 457 -15.79 15.98 -8.96
C ASN A 457 -15.93 16.14 -7.44
N ASN A 458 -16.30 15.06 -6.75
CA ASN A 458 -16.44 15.02 -5.31
C ASN A 458 -15.09 15.13 -4.60
N ALA A 459 -14.07 14.47 -5.18
CA ALA A 459 -12.71 14.58 -4.69
C ALA A 459 -12.21 16.03 -4.81
N ALA A 460 -12.42 16.71 -5.94
CA ALA A 460 -12.01 18.11 -6.08
C ALA A 460 -12.62 19.04 -5.00
N ALA A 461 -13.91 18.86 -4.69
CA ALA A 461 -14.60 19.63 -3.65
C ALA A 461 -14.02 19.37 -2.24
N ALA A 462 -13.71 18.10 -1.92
CA ALA A 462 -13.09 17.74 -0.65
C ALA A 462 -11.67 18.32 -0.51
N LEU A 463 -10.89 18.34 -1.59
CA LEU A 463 -9.54 18.92 -1.60
C LEU A 463 -9.56 20.42 -1.33
N GLU A 464 -10.53 21.16 -1.89
CA GLU A 464 -10.70 22.58 -1.59
C GLU A 464 -10.98 22.83 -0.10
N VAL A 465 -11.87 22.03 0.49
CA VAL A 465 -12.25 22.19 1.90
C VAL A 465 -11.08 21.85 2.83
N MET A 466 -10.34 20.76 2.57
CA MET A 466 -9.20 20.36 3.40
C MET A 466 -8.02 21.32 3.28
N SER A 467 -7.64 21.70 2.07
CA SER A 467 -6.45 22.54 1.84
C SER A 467 -6.57 23.94 2.45
N ARG A 468 -7.79 24.47 2.58
CA ARG A 468 -8.02 25.84 3.04
C ARG A 468 -8.42 25.97 4.51
N PHE A 469 -9.13 24.98 5.06
CA PHE A 469 -9.88 25.19 6.30
C PHE A 469 -9.74 24.06 7.33
N ALA A 470 -9.07 22.95 6.98
CA ALA A 470 -8.92 21.85 7.92
C ALA A 470 -7.91 22.16 9.03
N VAL A 471 -8.08 21.49 10.18
CA VAL A 471 -7.01 21.37 11.18
C VAL A 471 -5.81 20.62 10.58
N ASN A 472 -4.70 20.60 11.32
CA ASN A 472 -3.55 19.77 10.97
C ASN A 472 -4.02 18.35 10.58
N PRO A 473 -3.74 17.87 9.35
CA PRO A 473 -4.24 16.60 8.86
C PRO A 473 -3.88 15.42 9.76
N LYS A 474 -2.79 15.50 10.52
CA LYS A 474 -2.38 14.45 11.48
C LYS A 474 -3.42 14.22 12.59
N TRP A 475 -4.26 15.21 12.93
CA TRP A 475 -5.40 15.02 13.84
C TRP A 475 -6.61 14.34 13.18
N LEU A 476 -6.72 14.43 11.85
CA LEU A 476 -7.86 13.92 11.10
C LEU A 476 -7.75 12.42 10.87
N ILE A 477 -8.04 11.65 11.93
CA ILE A 477 -8.07 10.18 11.90
C ILE A 477 -9.48 9.62 11.61
N TYR A 478 -10.49 10.50 11.64
CA TYR A 478 -11.90 10.16 11.52
C TYR A 478 -12.72 11.36 11.08
N LEU A 479 -13.70 11.17 10.19
CA LEU A 479 -14.82 12.09 10.03
C LEU A 479 -16.15 11.35 10.25
N PRO A 480 -17.10 11.97 10.96
CA PRO A 480 -18.38 11.36 11.25
C PRO A 480 -19.26 11.25 9.99
N PRO A 481 -20.02 10.15 9.86
CA PRO A 481 -20.94 10.00 8.74
C PRO A 481 -22.20 10.85 8.92
N THR A 482 -22.80 11.17 7.79
CA THR A 482 -24.17 11.64 7.67
C THR A 482 -25.16 10.62 8.24
N MET A 483 -26.35 11.09 8.56
CA MET A 483 -27.41 10.27 9.16
C MET A 483 -28.69 10.38 8.36
N SER A 484 -29.34 9.26 8.09
CA SER A 484 -30.63 9.20 7.41
C SER A 484 -31.79 9.30 8.42
N PRO A 485 -32.93 9.91 8.05
CA PRO A 485 -34.13 9.89 8.88
C PRO A 485 -34.90 8.58 8.75
N SER A 486 -35.86 8.37 9.65
CA SER A 486 -36.86 7.32 9.53
C SER A 486 -37.71 7.46 8.26
N GLU A 487 -38.41 6.39 7.88
CA GLU A 487 -39.39 6.45 6.79
C GLU A 487 -40.56 7.38 7.16
N THR A 488 -41.19 7.96 6.15
CA THR A 488 -42.36 8.82 6.32
C THR A 488 -43.63 7.99 6.55
N SER A 489 -44.59 8.55 7.27
CA SER A 489 -45.93 7.98 7.42
C SER A 489 -47.00 9.07 7.37
N GLN A 490 -48.01 9.02 8.25
CA GLN A 490 -48.95 10.12 8.43
C GLN A 490 -48.22 11.39 8.94
N LEU A 491 -47.18 11.21 9.76
CA LEU A 491 -46.23 12.24 10.17
C LEU A 491 -44.94 12.18 9.32
N PRO A 492 -44.22 13.31 9.13
CA PRO A 492 -42.95 13.32 8.42
C PRO A 492 -41.91 12.36 9.00
N GLU A 493 -41.79 12.30 10.33
CA GLU A 493 -40.96 11.36 11.08
C GLU A 493 -41.73 10.88 12.31
N HIS A 494 -41.69 9.57 12.58
CA HIS A 494 -42.27 8.99 13.79
C HIS A 494 -41.55 7.70 14.20
N PRO A 495 -41.34 7.43 15.51
CA PRO A 495 -40.51 6.32 15.99
C PRO A 495 -40.89 4.95 15.41
N ALA A 496 -42.18 4.70 15.23
CA ALA A 496 -42.71 3.45 14.69
C ALA A 496 -42.08 3.06 13.34
N GLN A 497 -41.74 4.02 12.48
CA GLN A 497 -41.09 3.73 11.20
C GLN A 497 -39.62 3.32 11.37
N ALA A 498 -38.90 3.93 12.32
CA ALA A 498 -37.53 3.53 12.65
C ALA A 498 -37.49 2.13 13.27
N PHE A 499 -38.40 1.83 14.20
CA PHE A 499 -38.50 0.50 14.81
C PHE A 499 -38.87 -0.56 13.78
N ALA A 500 -39.84 -0.29 12.91
CA ALA A 500 -40.21 -1.19 11.83
C ALA A 500 -39.04 -1.42 10.85
N TYR A 501 -38.22 -0.41 10.55
CA TYR A 501 -37.01 -0.58 9.73
C TYR A 501 -36.04 -1.60 10.36
N TYR A 502 -35.74 -1.46 11.65
CA TYR A 502 -34.83 -2.36 12.34
C TYR A 502 -35.40 -3.77 12.46
N ARG A 503 -36.68 -3.91 12.81
CA ARG A 503 -37.38 -5.20 12.85
C ARG A 503 -37.34 -5.92 11.51
N ARG A 504 -37.69 -5.24 10.40
CA ARG A 504 -37.63 -5.82 9.04
C ARG A 504 -36.21 -6.23 8.64
N SER A 505 -35.21 -5.55 9.21
CA SER A 505 -33.81 -5.85 8.99
C SER A 505 -33.30 -7.02 9.84
N GLY A 506 -34.09 -7.54 10.78
CA GLY A 506 -33.72 -8.63 11.69
C GLY A 506 -33.00 -8.16 12.95
N ILE A 507 -33.33 -6.95 13.42
CA ILE A 507 -32.80 -6.37 14.66
C ILE A 507 -33.94 -6.32 15.67
N ASP A 508 -33.81 -7.06 16.77
CA ASP A 508 -34.87 -7.18 17.78
C ASP A 508 -34.74 -6.12 18.88
N LYS A 509 -33.54 -5.59 19.11
CA LYS A 509 -33.29 -4.57 20.13
C LYS A 509 -32.56 -3.38 19.55
N VAL A 510 -33.04 -2.19 19.92
CA VAL A 510 -32.46 -0.90 19.57
C VAL A 510 -32.21 -0.07 20.82
N ILE A 511 -31.37 0.95 20.68
CA ILE A 511 -31.19 1.99 21.68
C ILE A 511 -31.64 3.32 21.10
N CYS A 512 -32.50 4.01 21.83
CA CYS A 512 -32.94 5.36 21.52
C CYS A 512 -32.16 6.32 22.41
N GLU A 513 -31.45 7.26 21.79
CA GLU A 513 -30.67 8.31 22.47
C GLU A 513 -31.31 9.66 22.19
N GLU A 514 -31.32 10.57 23.16
CA GLU A 514 -31.76 11.95 22.93
C GLU A 514 -30.92 12.57 21.80
N LYS A 515 -31.60 13.16 20.81
CA LYS A 515 -30.92 13.93 19.78
C LYS A 515 -30.72 15.35 20.31
N HIS A 516 -29.53 15.63 20.83
CA HIS A 516 -29.17 16.99 21.22
C HIS A 516 -29.12 17.89 19.98
N SER A 517 -29.74 19.07 20.08
CA SER A 517 -29.67 20.10 19.04
C SER A 517 -28.35 20.84 19.19
N GLY A 518 -27.39 20.61 18.30
CA GLY A 518 -26.05 21.18 18.42
C GLY A 518 -25.19 21.01 17.18
N SER A 519 -23.88 21.02 17.40
CA SER A 519 -22.88 20.72 16.38
C SER A 519 -22.13 19.44 16.73
N ARG A 520 -22.02 18.53 15.76
CA ARG A 520 -21.21 17.32 15.92
C ARG A 520 -19.72 17.66 15.83
N VAL A 521 -18.99 17.27 16.87
CA VAL A 521 -17.57 17.56 17.04
C VAL A 521 -16.85 16.28 17.45
N VAL A 522 -15.77 15.97 16.76
CA VAL A 522 -14.83 14.93 17.16
C VAL A 522 -13.84 15.54 18.15
N VAL A 523 -13.66 14.88 19.28
CA VAL A 523 -12.76 15.33 20.35
C VAL A 523 -11.67 14.29 20.53
N ILE A 524 -10.43 14.67 20.26
CA ILE A 524 -9.25 13.86 20.54
C ILE A 524 -8.56 14.43 21.77
N VAL A 525 -8.26 13.56 22.74
CA VAL A 525 -7.52 13.92 23.96
C VAL A 525 -6.39 12.93 24.17
N CYS A 526 -5.18 13.43 24.30
CA CYS A 526 -4.00 12.73 24.76
C CYS A 526 -3.71 13.10 26.21
N ARG A 527 -3.04 12.19 26.92
CA ARG A 527 -2.71 12.39 28.34
C ARG A 527 -1.77 13.57 28.55
N ASP A 528 -0.80 13.74 27.64
CA ASP A 528 0.20 14.81 27.62
C ASP A 528 0.73 15.02 26.19
N GLU A 529 1.55 16.06 25.98
CA GLU A 529 2.13 16.40 24.66
C GLU A 529 3.15 15.36 24.16
N GLY A 530 3.80 14.62 25.05
CA GLY A 530 4.72 13.54 24.66
C GLY A 530 3.99 12.41 23.95
N VAL A 531 2.76 12.11 24.37
CA VAL A 531 1.87 11.18 23.68
C VAL A 531 1.47 11.72 22.31
N VAL A 532 1.18 13.02 22.19
CA VAL A 532 0.82 13.67 20.91
C VAL A 532 1.96 13.51 19.89
N GLN A 533 3.18 13.85 20.28
CA GLN A 533 4.36 13.71 19.42
C GLN A 533 4.58 12.24 19.02
N LYS A 534 4.55 11.32 19.99
CA LYS A 534 4.81 9.90 19.74
C LYS A 534 3.73 9.23 18.89
N ARG A 535 2.45 9.57 19.08
CA ARG A 535 1.32 8.84 18.50
C ARG A 535 0.73 9.49 17.25
N PHE A 536 0.73 10.81 17.20
CA PHE A 536 0.16 11.61 16.11
C PHE A 536 1.25 12.34 15.30
N GLY A 537 2.48 12.44 15.80
CA GLY A 537 3.57 13.12 15.09
C GLY A 537 3.38 14.64 15.00
N ILE A 538 2.73 15.23 16.02
CA ILE A 538 2.39 16.65 16.10
C ILE A 538 3.13 17.28 17.29
N GLU A 539 3.61 18.50 17.10
CA GLU A 539 4.32 19.27 18.11
C GLU A 539 3.66 20.65 18.26
N ASN A 540 3.71 21.24 19.47
CA ASN A 540 3.26 22.60 19.76
C ASN A 540 1.76 22.90 19.48
N GLU A 541 0.90 21.88 19.45
CA GLU A 541 -0.56 22.05 19.30
C GLU A 541 -1.36 21.66 20.57
N GLY A 542 -0.68 21.44 21.70
CA GLY A 542 -1.31 21.03 22.95
C GLY A 542 -1.67 19.55 23.00
N ILE A 543 -2.50 19.17 23.96
CA ILE A 543 -2.81 17.76 24.29
C ILE A 543 -3.95 17.13 23.47
N GLY A 544 -4.47 17.79 22.45
CA GLY A 544 -5.64 17.29 21.72
C GLY A 544 -6.22 18.27 20.70
N MET A 545 -7.35 17.90 20.11
CA MET A 545 -8.02 18.68 19.07
C MET A 545 -9.54 18.49 19.08
N CYS A 546 -10.30 19.57 18.87
CA CYS A 546 -11.75 19.52 18.64
C CYS A 546 -12.07 20.00 17.22
N TYR A 547 -12.60 19.10 16.39
CA TYR A 547 -12.89 19.43 14.99
C TYR A 547 -14.29 18.99 14.55
N THR A 548 -14.83 19.72 13.58
CA THR A 548 -16.20 19.54 13.09
C THR A 548 -16.31 18.34 12.14
N ARG A 549 -17.55 18.01 11.73
CA ARG A 549 -17.83 17.00 10.69
C ARG A 549 -17.13 17.23 9.34
N THR A 550 -16.60 18.43 9.09
CA THR A 550 -15.84 18.77 7.87
C THR A 550 -14.34 18.92 8.11
N GLY A 551 -13.86 18.53 9.30
CA GLY A 551 -12.43 18.57 9.66
C GLY A 551 -11.90 19.96 10.02
N ARG A 552 -12.79 20.94 10.22
CA ARG A 552 -12.39 22.30 10.62
C ARG A 552 -12.26 22.42 12.12
N ARG A 553 -11.37 23.28 12.61
CA ARG A 553 -11.27 23.56 14.06
C ARG A 553 -12.62 24.06 14.56
N PHE A 554 -13.12 23.49 15.65
CA PHE A 554 -14.40 23.87 16.23
C PHE A 554 -14.30 25.17 17.03
N PHE A 555 -13.26 25.28 17.86
CA PHE A 555 -12.99 26.50 18.62
C PHE A 555 -12.17 27.48 17.79
N THR A 556 -12.64 28.72 17.69
CA THR A 556 -11.85 29.81 17.08
C THR A 556 -10.80 30.37 18.04
N ASP A 557 -10.95 30.12 19.34
CA ASP A 557 -10.02 30.52 20.40
C ASP A 557 -9.25 29.29 20.93
N ALA A 558 -7.93 29.30 20.72
CA ALA A 558 -7.04 28.22 21.13
C ALA A 558 -6.91 28.07 22.66
N ALA A 559 -7.03 29.18 23.41
CA ALA A 559 -6.96 29.12 24.87
C ALA A 559 -8.21 28.44 25.45
N LEU A 560 -9.37 28.71 24.87
CA LEU A 560 -10.61 28.01 25.20
C LEU A 560 -10.52 26.51 24.86
N GLU A 561 -10.07 26.15 23.65
CA GLU A 561 -9.88 24.75 23.27
C GLU A 561 -8.96 24.02 24.26
N SER A 562 -7.83 24.63 24.61
CA SER A 562 -6.88 24.07 25.57
C SER A 562 -7.49 23.91 26.98
N ALA A 563 -8.26 24.90 27.45
CA ALA A 563 -8.96 24.82 28.73
C ALA A 563 -10.02 23.70 28.74
N PHE A 564 -10.78 23.56 27.65
CA PHE A 564 -11.74 22.47 27.47
C PHE A 564 -11.06 21.10 27.48
N LEU A 565 -10.01 20.92 26.67
CA LEU A 565 -9.25 19.67 26.59
C LEU A 565 -8.61 19.30 27.92
N SER A 566 -8.13 20.29 28.68
CA SER A 566 -7.59 20.08 30.03
C SER A 566 -8.65 19.56 31.00
N ARG A 567 -9.87 20.09 30.95
CA ARG A 567 -10.99 19.60 31.76
C ARG A 567 -11.42 18.19 31.36
N MET A 568 -11.46 17.90 30.06
CA MET A 568 -11.73 16.55 29.55
C MET A 568 -10.67 15.55 30.01
N ASN A 569 -9.37 15.90 29.91
CA ASN A 569 -8.27 15.06 30.38
C ASN A 569 -8.37 14.77 31.89
N ALA A 570 -8.69 15.80 32.70
CA ALA A 570 -8.91 15.64 34.13
C ALA A 570 -10.10 14.74 34.46
N ALA A 571 -11.19 14.81 33.69
CA ALA A 571 -12.35 13.93 33.86
C ALA A 571 -12.05 12.47 33.49
N LEU A 572 -11.25 12.25 32.44
CA LEU A 572 -10.76 10.93 32.03
C LEU A 572 -9.84 10.32 33.11
N GLU A 573 -8.94 11.10 33.70
CA GLU A 573 -8.09 10.65 34.81
C GLU A 573 -8.92 10.30 36.06
N LYS A 574 -9.86 11.17 36.46
CA LYS A 574 -10.76 10.94 37.62
C LYS A 574 -11.67 9.72 37.47
N SER A 575 -12.09 9.42 36.24
CA SER A 575 -12.91 8.23 35.94
C SER A 575 -12.08 6.95 35.73
N HIS A 576 -10.76 7.02 35.96
CA HIS A 576 -9.81 5.92 35.76
C HIS A 576 -9.77 5.38 34.31
N PHE A 577 -10.18 6.18 33.33
CA PHE A 577 -10.34 5.78 31.94
C PHE A 577 -9.04 5.23 31.33
N TRP A 578 -7.92 5.95 31.51
CA TRP A 578 -6.60 5.60 30.99
C TRP A 578 -6.14 4.21 31.46
N LYS A 579 -6.37 3.93 32.74
CA LYS A 579 -6.00 2.66 33.37
C LYS A 579 -6.91 1.52 32.91
N ASP A 580 -8.21 1.75 32.92
CA ASP A 580 -9.22 0.75 32.57
C ASP A 580 -9.10 0.26 31.12
N LEU A 581 -8.82 1.18 30.19
CA LEU A 581 -8.66 0.87 28.76
C LEU A 581 -7.20 0.71 28.33
N LYS A 582 -6.25 0.81 29.27
CA LYS A 582 -4.80 0.70 29.02
C LYS A 582 -4.33 1.58 27.86
N THR A 583 -4.67 2.86 27.93
CA THR A 583 -4.43 3.82 26.86
C THR A 583 -4.03 5.18 27.41
N ASP A 584 -3.35 5.96 26.58
CA ASP A 584 -2.88 7.32 26.83
C ASP A 584 -3.49 8.36 25.85
N TRP A 585 -4.41 7.93 24.97
CA TRP A 585 -5.18 8.81 24.10
C TRP A 585 -6.59 8.25 23.82
N VAL A 586 -7.53 9.12 23.45
CA VAL A 586 -8.89 8.74 23.08
C VAL A 586 -9.45 9.63 21.98
N CYS A 587 -10.24 9.04 21.07
CA CYS A 587 -11.07 9.74 20.11
C CYS A 587 -12.56 9.55 20.48
N LEU A 588 -13.25 10.66 20.72
CA LEU A 588 -14.66 10.73 21.13
C LEU A 588 -15.51 11.38 20.03
N ASP A 589 -16.74 10.88 19.87
CA ASP A 589 -17.78 11.50 19.05
C ASP A 589 -18.79 12.19 19.97
N CYS A 590 -18.97 13.49 19.76
CA CYS A 590 -19.67 14.37 20.69
C CYS A 590 -20.65 15.30 19.96
N GLU A 591 -21.69 15.71 20.67
CA GLU A 591 -22.53 16.85 20.29
C GLU A 591 -22.24 18.03 21.23
N PHE A 592 -21.90 19.19 20.68
CA PHE A 592 -21.76 20.44 21.42
C PHE A 592 -23.04 21.26 21.32
N LEU A 593 -23.60 21.62 22.46
CA LEU A 593 -24.85 22.38 22.52
C LEU A 593 -24.58 23.87 22.19
N PRO A 594 -25.56 24.60 21.61
CA PRO A 594 -25.46 26.03 21.34
C PRO A 594 -25.28 26.82 22.64
N VAL A 595 -24.35 27.76 22.64
CA VAL A 595 -24.06 28.59 23.82
C VAL A 595 -23.81 30.04 23.45
N ASN A 596 -24.16 30.93 24.38
CA ASN A 596 -23.91 32.37 24.25
C ASN A 596 -22.56 32.78 24.86
N ASN A 597 -21.99 31.97 25.76
CA ASN A 597 -20.68 32.18 26.36
C ASN A 597 -19.99 30.84 26.74
N ILE A 598 -18.70 30.94 27.10
CA ILE A 598 -17.80 29.83 27.38
C ILE A 598 -18.15 29.01 28.64
N ASN A 599 -18.76 29.66 29.65
CA ASN A 599 -19.13 29.02 30.91
C ASN A 599 -20.41 28.20 30.77
N ASP A 600 -21.17 28.44 29.71
CA ASP A 600 -22.39 27.72 29.37
C ASP A 600 -22.11 26.51 28.46
N LEU A 601 -20.86 26.31 28.00
CA LEU A 601 -20.49 25.22 27.08
C LEU A 601 -20.92 23.87 27.65
N LYS A 602 -21.76 23.16 26.90
CA LYS A 602 -22.15 21.78 27.22
C LYS A 602 -21.77 20.85 26.09
N VAL A 603 -21.17 19.73 26.45
CA VAL A 603 -20.82 18.65 25.53
C VAL A 603 -21.51 17.37 25.96
N ALA A 604 -22.05 16.64 24.99
CA ALA A 604 -22.66 15.34 25.17
C ALA A 604 -21.90 14.31 24.30
N PRO A 605 -20.89 13.62 24.85
CA PRO A 605 -20.25 12.52 24.15
C PRO A 605 -21.24 11.35 24.02
N PHE A 606 -21.21 10.62 22.92
CA PHE A 606 -22.08 9.45 22.72
C PHE A 606 -21.34 8.23 22.18
N HIS A 607 -20.15 8.41 21.59
CA HIS A 607 -19.26 7.29 21.24
C HIS A 607 -17.83 7.51 21.75
N ILE A 608 -17.26 6.43 22.27
CA ILE A 608 -15.80 6.27 22.41
C ILE A 608 -15.37 5.49 21.18
N LEU A 609 -14.75 6.16 20.21
CA LEU A 609 -14.48 5.59 18.90
C LEU A 609 -13.22 4.70 18.91
N ALA A 610 -12.10 5.26 19.38
CA ALA A 610 -10.81 4.56 19.38
C ALA A 610 -9.92 4.96 20.55
N THR A 611 -9.07 4.02 20.95
CA THR A 611 -7.97 4.15 21.92
C THR A 611 -6.76 3.38 21.38
N GLU A 612 -5.64 3.38 22.11
CA GLU A 612 -4.45 2.64 21.68
C GLU A 612 -4.78 1.16 21.43
N GLY A 613 -4.42 0.67 20.25
CA GLY A 613 -4.63 -0.72 19.84
C GLY A 613 -6.08 -1.15 19.55
N GLN A 614 -7.09 -0.31 19.76
CA GLN A 614 -8.50 -0.73 19.57
C GLN A 614 -9.42 0.37 19.01
N VAL A 615 -10.22 -0.01 18.00
CA VAL A 615 -11.45 0.70 17.61
C VAL A 615 -12.63 0.00 18.25
N HIS A 616 -13.43 0.70 19.05
CA HIS A 616 -14.45 0.11 19.94
C HIS A 616 -15.78 -0.21 19.24
N THR A 617 -15.75 -0.53 17.95
CA THR A 617 -16.94 -0.95 17.19
C THR A 617 -17.43 -2.36 17.54
N ASP A 618 -16.64 -3.11 18.32
CA ASP A 618 -17.02 -4.40 18.90
C ASP A 618 -17.93 -4.26 20.13
N LYS A 619 -18.01 -3.06 20.72
CA LYS A 619 -18.83 -2.79 21.90
C LYS A 619 -20.29 -2.51 21.54
N LEU A 620 -21.17 -2.65 22.53
CA LEU A 620 -22.59 -2.30 22.41
C LEU A 620 -22.74 -0.79 22.60
N HIS A 621 -23.74 -0.15 21.99
CA HIS A 621 -24.02 1.27 22.27
C HIS A 621 -24.29 1.53 23.76
N LEU A 622 -24.91 0.58 24.47
CA LEU A 622 -25.07 0.65 25.92
C LEU A 622 -23.74 0.75 26.68
N TRP A 623 -22.68 0.10 26.18
CA TRP A 623 -21.35 0.20 26.77
C TRP A 623 -20.77 1.60 26.60
N HIS A 624 -20.90 2.20 25.41
CA HIS A 624 -20.43 3.56 25.15
C HIS A 624 -21.15 4.57 26.06
N LEU A 625 -22.48 4.50 26.14
CA LEU A 625 -23.27 5.43 26.96
C LEU A 625 -22.97 5.29 28.45
N LYS A 626 -22.82 4.05 28.96
CA LYS A 626 -22.43 3.82 30.35
C LYS A 626 -21.04 4.36 30.65
N ARG A 627 -20.06 4.12 29.77
CA ARG A 627 -18.68 4.57 29.98
C ARG A 627 -18.57 6.09 29.88
N VAL A 628 -19.23 6.70 28.90
CA VAL A 628 -19.29 8.15 28.79
C VAL A 628 -20.00 8.76 29.99
N ALA A 629 -21.09 8.18 30.48
CA ALA A 629 -21.77 8.69 31.67
C ALA A 629 -20.85 8.73 32.90
N GLN A 630 -19.95 7.75 33.06
CA GLN A 630 -18.92 7.76 34.11
C GLN A 630 -17.93 8.92 33.94
N ILE A 631 -17.51 9.22 32.71
CA ILE A 631 -16.65 10.38 32.42
C ILE A 631 -17.40 11.69 32.74
N CYS A 632 -18.67 11.78 32.33
CA CYS A 632 -19.50 12.97 32.56
C CYS A 632 -19.70 13.25 34.06
N GLN A 633 -19.80 12.21 34.90
CA GLN A 633 -19.93 12.37 36.36
C GLN A 633 -18.72 13.05 37.00
N SER A 634 -17.53 12.93 36.41
CA SER A 634 -16.31 13.57 36.90
C SER A 634 -16.29 15.09 36.72
N ASP A 635 -17.10 15.63 35.80
CA ASP A 635 -17.31 17.07 35.62
C ASP A 635 -18.67 17.36 34.95
N ALA A 636 -19.74 17.21 35.73
CA ALA A 636 -21.12 17.43 35.29
C ALA A 636 -21.44 18.90 34.98
N SER A 637 -20.52 19.82 35.28
CA SER A 637 -20.70 21.24 34.96
C SER A 637 -20.46 21.56 33.49
N ILE A 638 -19.80 20.68 32.73
CA ILE A 638 -19.54 20.86 31.29
C ILE A 638 -20.01 19.66 30.45
N MET A 639 -19.96 18.45 31.01
CA MET A 639 -20.38 17.23 30.30
C MET A 639 -21.78 16.79 30.71
N ILE A 640 -22.58 16.39 29.73
CA ILE A 640 -23.92 15.87 29.93
C ILE A 640 -23.96 14.41 29.46
N ALA A 641 -24.38 13.51 30.34
CA ALA A 641 -24.65 12.13 29.95
C ALA A 641 -25.94 12.08 29.10
N THR A 642 -25.85 11.57 27.87
CA THR A 642 -26.99 11.47 26.96
C THR A 642 -28.09 10.56 27.53
N PRO A 643 -29.31 11.06 27.73
CA PRO A 643 -30.45 10.22 28.11
C PRO A 643 -30.73 9.18 27.03
N TYR A 644 -30.98 7.94 27.45
CA TYR A 644 -31.26 6.85 26.53
C TYR A 644 -32.30 5.87 27.05
N LYS A 645 -32.88 5.10 26.14
CA LYS A 645 -33.79 3.99 26.45
C LYS A 645 -33.51 2.81 25.52
N THR A 646 -33.44 1.60 26.07
CA THR A 646 -33.36 0.37 25.28
C THR A 646 -34.78 -0.08 24.93
N ILE A 647 -35.02 -0.37 23.65
CA ILE A 647 -36.33 -0.77 23.13
C ILE A 647 -36.21 -2.14 22.45
N ASP A 648 -37.04 -3.10 22.87
CA ASP A 648 -37.30 -4.34 22.17
C ASP A 648 -38.38 -4.09 21.11
N VAL A 649 -37.99 -4.09 19.83
CA VAL A 649 -38.90 -3.79 18.72
C VAL A 649 -39.81 -4.97 18.37
N THR A 650 -39.70 -6.10 19.07
CA THR A 650 -40.59 -7.25 18.91
C THR A 650 -41.75 -7.25 19.90
N ASP A 651 -41.67 -6.40 20.93
CA ASP A 651 -42.68 -6.23 21.97
C ASP A 651 -43.46 -4.91 21.77
N PRO A 652 -44.75 -4.97 21.41
CA PRO A 652 -45.58 -3.77 21.19
C PRO A 652 -45.64 -2.82 22.39
N ASP A 653 -45.63 -3.33 23.62
CA ASP A 653 -45.68 -2.49 24.82
C ASP A 653 -44.37 -1.72 24.99
N ASN A 654 -43.25 -2.39 24.70
CA ASN A 654 -41.94 -1.78 24.75
C ASN A 654 -41.72 -0.74 23.62
N GLU A 655 -42.28 -0.96 22.44
CA GLU A 655 -42.30 0.07 21.38
C GLU A 655 -43.11 1.30 21.78
N ASN A 656 -44.28 1.09 22.37
CA ASN A 656 -45.12 2.18 22.86
C ASN A 656 -44.40 2.99 23.94
N GLU A 657 -43.68 2.31 24.82
CA GLU A 657 -42.79 2.94 25.80
C GLU A 657 -41.70 3.84 25.16
N GLY A 658 -41.16 3.45 24.00
CA GLY A 658 -40.23 4.25 23.22
C GLY A 658 -40.89 5.47 22.57
N ILE A 659 -42.11 5.30 22.05
CA ILE A 659 -42.92 6.40 21.48
C ILE A 659 -43.26 7.44 22.55
N VAL A 660 -43.73 6.99 23.73
CA VAL A 660 -44.04 7.88 24.86
C VAL A 660 -42.80 8.62 25.34
N TRP A 661 -41.63 7.96 25.35
CA TRP A 661 -40.37 8.62 25.70
C TRP A 661 -39.99 9.69 24.69
N TRP A 662 -40.07 9.40 23.39
CA TRP A 662 -39.85 10.38 22.32
C TRP A 662 -40.80 11.58 22.43
N GLN A 663 -42.10 11.36 22.66
CA GLN A 663 -43.07 12.45 22.87
C GLN A 663 -42.70 13.33 24.06
N LYS A 664 -42.25 12.72 25.17
CA LYS A 664 -41.79 13.47 26.36
C LYS A 664 -40.56 14.34 26.06
N LEU A 665 -39.63 13.86 25.24
CA LEU A 665 -38.46 14.65 24.82
C LEU A 665 -38.88 15.82 23.93
N THR A 666 -39.68 15.55 22.90
CA THR A 666 -40.07 16.57 21.92
C THR A 666 -41.00 17.62 22.51
N ASN A 667 -41.92 17.25 23.40
CA ASN A 667 -42.83 18.20 24.06
C ASN A 667 -42.10 19.13 25.04
N LYS A 668 -40.85 18.82 25.43
CA LYS A 668 -39.99 19.69 26.23
C LYS A 668 -39.10 20.61 25.37
N GLY A 669 -39.31 20.63 24.06
CA GLY A 669 -38.48 21.39 23.11
C GLY A 669 -37.21 20.67 22.67
N GLY A 670 -37.05 19.38 22.96
CA GLY A 670 -35.95 18.58 22.42
C GLY A 670 -36.13 18.30 20.92
N GLU A 671 -35.03 18.21 20.18
CA GLU A 671 -35.08 17.98 18.73
C GLU A 671 -35.74 16.64 18.37
N GLY A 672 -35.49 15.60 19.17
CA GLY A 672 -36.03 14.26 18.97
C GLY A 672 -35.11 13.19 19.53
N MET A 673 -34.98 12.08 18.80
CA MET A 673 -34.08 10.99 19.18
C MET A 673 -33.33 10.39 17.99
N VAL A 674 -32.22 9.72 18.30
CA VAL A 674 -31.47 8.88 17.39
C VAL A 674 -31.68 7.42 17.79
N ILE A 675 -32.18 6.60 16.86
CA ILE A 675 -32.40 5.16 17.07
C ILE A 675 -31.27 4.39 16.42
N LYS A 676 -30.55 3.61 17.22
CA LYS A 676 -29.39 2.81 16.78
C LYS A 676 -29.62 1.32 17.08
N PRO A 677 -29.08 0.38 16.28
CA PRO A 677 -29.10 -1.04 16.65
C PRO A 677 -28.38 -1.29 17.98
N PHE A 678 -28.79 -2.28 18.77
CA PHE A 678 -28.14 -2.48 20.08
C PHE A 678 -26.63 -2.77 19.99
N GLN A 679 -26.20 -3.53 18.98
CA GLN A 679 -24.79 -3.65 18.59
C GLN A 679 -24.37 -2.45 17.72
N PHE A 680 -23.16 -1.93 17.93
CA PHE A 680 -22.64 -0.78 17.16
C PHE A 680 -22.64 -1.02 15.64
N MET A 681 -22.34 -2.25 15.21
CA MET A 681 -22.47 -2.67 13.82
C MET A 681 -23.20 -4.00 13.75
N LYS A 682 -24.15 -4.12 12.82
CA LYS A 682 -24.89 -5.37 12.60
C LYS A 682 -25.21 -5.58 11.14
N LYS A 683 -25.00 -6.81 10.66
CA LYS A 683 -25.57 -7.28 9.40
C LYS A 683 -26.98 -7.78 9.66
N GLY A 684 -27.93 -7.18 8.97
CA GLY A 684 -29.31 -7.67 8.86
C GLY A 684 -29.46 -8.64 7.69
N ARG A 685 -30.71 -8.96 7.35
CA ARG A 685 -31.06 -9.93 6.30
C ARG A 685 -30.57 -9.56 4.90
N ARG A 686 -30.38 -8.27 4.60
CA ARG A 686 -30.02 -7.74 3.27
C ARG A 686 -28.67 -7.01 3.25
N GLY A 687 -27.81 -7.25 4.25
CA GLY A 687 -26.50 -6.59 4.39
C GLY A 687 -26.41 -5.74 5.66
N TRP A 688 -25.47 -4.78 5.68
CA TRP A 688 -25.31 -3.87 6.82
C TRP A 688 -26.55 -2.99 7.00
N VAL A 689 -27.03 -2.90 8.25
CA VAL A 689 -28.14 -2.00 8.60
C VAL A 689 -27.62 -0.58 8.83
N GLN A 690 -28.50 0.42 8.76
CA GLN A 690 -28.15 1.79 9.12
C GLN A 690 -27.55 1.82 10.55
N PRO A 691 -26.40 2.49 10.77
CA PRO A 691 -25.80 2.59 12.11
C PRO A 691 -26.63 3.49 13.03
N ALA A 692 -27.44 4.39 12.47
CA ALA A 692 -28.33 5.28 13.19
C ALA A 692 -29.45 5.78 12.26
N LEU A 693 -30.63 6.00 12.83
CA LEU A 693 -31.74 6.71 12.19
C LEU A 693 -32.15 7.89 13.09
N LYS A 694 -32.24 9.09 12.53
CA LYS A 694 -32.83 10.24 13.26
C LYS A 694 -34.36 10.19 13.20
N CYS A 695 -35.01 10.60 14.27
CA CYS A 695 -36.45 10.78 14.37
C CYS A 695 -36.76 12.06 15.15
N ARG A 696 -37.04 13.13 14.43
CA ARG A 696 -37.24 14.50 14.93
C ARG A 696 -38.70 14.79 15.30
N GLY A 697 -38.89 15.67 16.27
CA GLY A 697 -40.21 16.14 16.71
C GLY A 697 -40.94 16.96 15.65
N ARG A 698 -42.27 17.05 15.80
CA ARG A 698 -43.16 17.71 14.81
C ARG A 698 -42.81 19.18 14.60
N GLU A 699 -42.42 19.90 15.65
CA GLU A 699 -42.04 21.32 15.59
C GLU A 699 -40.77 21.55 14.74
N TYR A 700 -39.89 20.54 14.68
CA TYR A 700 -38.65 20.55 13.88
C TYR A 700 -38.87 20.03 12.45
N THR A 701 -40.12 19.65 12.09
CA THR A 701 -40.53 19.24 10.74
C THR A 701 -41.66 20.16 10.26
N ALA A 702 -41.32 21.30 9.64
CA ALA A 702 -42.26 22.40 9.34
C ALA A 702 -43.60 21.97 8.66
N PRO A 703 -44.76 22.55 9.05
CA PRO A 703 -46.09 22.17 8.51
C PRO A 703 -46.30 22.47 7.02
N GLU A 704 -45.62 23.48 6.48
CA GLU A 704 -45.81 23.97 5.09
C GLU A 704 -45.17 23.05 4.02
N ASN A 705 -44.53 21.95 4.43
CA ASN A 705 -43.78 21.05 3.55
C ASN A 705 -44.24 19.57 3.61
N ILE A 706 -45.40 19.28 4.21
CA ILE A 706 -45.83 17.89 4.50
C ILE A 706 -46.00 17.03 3.22
N GLU A 707 -46.52 17.59 2.12
CA GLU A 707 -46.64 16.85 0.85
C GLU A 707 -45.28 16.56 0.20
N GLY A 708 -44.35 17.52 0.23
CA GLY A 708 -42.96 17.34 -0.26
C GLY A 708 -42.06 16.50 0.66
N LEU A 709 -42.44 16.32 1.94
CA LEU A 709 -41.81 15.41 2.90
C LEU A 709 -42.19 13.95 2.65
N ARG A 710 -43.45 13.68 2.29
CA ARG A 710 -43.97 12.32 2.04
C ARG A 710 -43.39 11.65 0.78
N ALA A 711 -42.99 12.43 -0.23
CA ALA A 711 -42.47 11.94 -1.52
C ALA A 711 -40.95 11.69 -1.57
N ARG A 712 -40.23 11.71 -0.44
CA ARG A 712 -38.76 11.71 -0.44
C ARG A 712 -38.13 10.33 -0.63
N GLY A 713 -37.18 10.24 -1.56
CA GLY A 713 -36.29 9.08 -1.70
C GLY A 713 -35.24 9.04 -0.60
N LEU A 714 -35.31 8.07 0.31
CA LEU A 714 -34.31 7.86 1.37
C LEU A 714 -33.09 7.04 0.90
N SER A 715 -33.17 6.41 -0.27
CA SER A 715 -32.14 5.50 -0.77
C SER A 715 -30.77 6.16 -0.87
N THR A 716 -30.69 7.37 -1.43
CA THR A 716 -29.43 8.11 -1.58
C THR A 716 -28.81 8.45 -0.22
N LYS A 717 -29.60 9.03 0.71
CA LYS A 717 -29.11 9.39 2.05
C LYS A 717 -28.68 8.17 2.86
N ARG A 718 -29.43 7.06 2.77
CA ARG A 718 -29.08 5.77 3.40
C ARG A 718 -27.81 5.17 2.83
N SER A 719 -27.62 5.26 1.51
CA SER A 719 -26.39 4.80 0.84
C SER A 719 -25.18 5.63 1.26
N LEU A 720 -25.31 6.96 1.29
CA LEU A 720 -24.28 7.88 1.79
C LEU A 720 -23.88 7.57 3.22
N ALA A 721 -24.86 7.48 4.13
CA ALA A 721 -24.61 7.17 5.54
C ALA A 721 -23.84 5.86 5.73
N LEU A 722 -24.14 4.80 4.96
CA LEU A 722 -23.41 3.53 5.03
C LEU A 722 -21.99 3.63 4.44
N ARG A 723 -21.81 4.32 3.30
CA ARG A 723 -20.50 4.50 2.67
C ARG A 723 -19.57 5.32 3.55
N GLU A 724 -20.06 6.44 4.06
CA GLU A 724 -19.31 7.30 4.98
C GLU A 724 -19.02 6.60 6.31
N PHE A 725 -19.98 5.84 6.85
CA PHE A 725 -19.73 5.04 8.06
C PHE A 725 -18.63 4.01 7.83
N ALA A 726 -18.65 3.31 6.68
CA ALA A 726 -17.62 2.36 6.32
C ALA A 726 -16.23 3.00 6.22
N LEU A 727 -16.14 4.17 5.59
CA LEU A 727 -14.89 4.93 5.48
C LEU A 727 -14.41 5.45 6.84
N GLY A 728 -15.29 6.02 7.65
CA GLY A 728 -14.93 6.51 8.98
C GLY A 728 -14.37 5.40 9.88
N ILE A 729 -14.99 4.21 9.88
CA ILE A 729 -14.48 3.06 10.64
C ILE A 729 -13.16 2.53 10.07
N GLU A 730 -13.03 2.45 8.74
CA GLU A 730 -11.79 2.00 8.10
C GLU A 730 -10.62 2.95 8.43
N GLY A 731 -10.84 4.27 8.39
CA GLY A 731 -9.81 5.26 8.76
C GLY A 731 -9.31 5.05 10.20
N LEU A 732 -10.21 4.86 11.15
CA LEU A 732 -9.86 4.55 12.54
C LEU A 732 -9.10 3.22 12.65
N GLU A 733 -9.54 2.17 11.95
CA GLU A 733 -8.89 0.85 12.00
C GLU A 733 -7.46 0.91 11.46
N ARG A 734 -7.24 1.60 10.34
CA ARG A 734 -5.91 1.80 9.75
C ARG A 734 -5.00 2.63 10.66
N PHE A 735 -5.54 3.68 11.26
CA PHE A 735 -4.80 4.49 12.22
C PHE A 735 -4.37 3.68 13.45
N VAL A 736 -5.27 2.87 14.01
CA VAL A 736 -4.99 2.01 15.17
C VAL A 736 -3.97 0.92 14.84
N ARG A 737 -3.99 0.37 13.61
CA ARG A 737 -2.99 -0.59 13.10
C ARG A 737 -1.64 0.03 12.73
N LYS A 738 -1.48 1.35 12.90
CA LYS A 738 -0.26 2.11 12.56
C LYS A 738 0.10 1.97 11.07
N GLU A 739 -0.92 1.95 10.21
CA GLU A 739 -0.73 2.10 8.76
C GLU A 739 -0.30 3.54 8.44
N ALA A 740 0.34 3.75 7.28
CA ALA A 740 0.79 5.08 6.88
C ALA A 740 -0.37 6.07 6.81
N LEU A 741 -0.14 7.32 7.21
CA LEU A 741 -1.18 8.32 7.42
C LEU A 741 -2.02 8.59 6.17
N ARG A 742 -1.42 8.54 4.97
CA ARG A 742 -2.14 8.62 3.69
C ARG A 742 -3.29 7.62 3.56
N TRP A 743 -3.15 6.41 4.09
CA TRP A 743 -4.18 5.36 4.04
C TRP A 743 -5.32 5.64 5.04
N VAL A 744 -5.04 6.40 6.09
CA VAL A 744 -6.08 6.93 6.99
C VAL A 744 -6.78 8.09 6.29
N HIS A 745 -6.01 9.01 5.71
CA HIS A 745 -6.50 10.19 5.03
C HIS A 745 -7.31 9.88 3.78
N GLU A 746 -7.01 8.82 3.02
CA GLU A 746 -7.88 8.44 1.88
C GLU A 746 -9.31 8.19 2.36
N CYS A 747 -9.47 7.58 3.55
CA CYS A 747 -10.78 7.26 4.11
C CYS A 747 -11.50 8.52 4.59
N VAL A 748 -10.78 9.36 5.34
CA VAL A 748 -11.26 10.65 5.86
C VAL A 748 -11.66 11.58 4.72
N PHE A 749 -10.81 11.70 3.70
CA PHE A 749 -11.08 12.45 2.49
C PHE A 749 -12.27 11.87 1.73
N GLY A 750 -12.38 10.55 1.66
CA GLY A 750 -13.53 9.88 1.08
C GLY A 750 -14.84 10.29 1.75
N VAL A 751 -14.90 10.40 3.08
CA VAL A 751 -16.09 10.90 3.80
C VAL A 751 -16.42 12.32 3.37
N LEU A 752 -15.42 13.21 3.36
CA LEU A 752 -15.60 14.61 2.97
C LEU A 752 -16.06 14.76 1.51
N ALA A 753 -15.54 13.91 0.62
CA ALA A 753 -15.93 13.89 -0.78
C ALA A 753 -17.38 13.41 -0.95
N LEU A 754 -17.80 12.38 -0.21
CA LEU A 754 -19.19 11.92 -0.24
C LEU A 754 -20.18 12.96 0.31
N GLU A 755 -19.76 13.76 1.29
CA GLU A 755 -20.57 14.87 1.82
C GLU A 755 -20.83 15.99 0.79
N SER A 756 -20.04 16.06 -0.28
CA SER A 756 -20.31 16.96 -1.41
C SER A 756 -21.32 16.40 -2.43
N GLU A 757 -21.75 15.13 -2.29
CA GLU A 757 -22.82 14.59 -3.14
C GLU A 757 -24.14 15.35 -2.87
N PRO A 758 -24.84 15.83 -3.91
CA PRO A 758 -26.09 16.57 -3.73
C PRO A 758 -27.15 15.65 -3.13
N VAL A 759 -27.61 16.00 -1.93
CA VAL A 759 -28.70 15.32 -1.22
C VAL A 759 -29.64 16.36 -0.63
N ASP A 760 -30.91 16.00 -0.43
CA ASP A 760 -31.89 16.91 0.19
C ASP A 760 -31.39 17.33 1.59
N PRO A 761 -31.08 18.63 1.81
CA PRO A 761 -30.50 19.12 3.07
C PRO A 761 -31.46 19.01 4.24
N ARG A 762 -32.76 18.77 3.97
CA ARG A 762 -33.78 18.57 5.00
C ARG A 762 -33.70 17.16 5.61
N LEU A 763 -32.93 16.22 5.04
CA LEU A 763 -32.80 14.82 5.47
C LEU A 763 -31.73 14.57 6.54
#